data_AF-A0A7W0NLZ1-F1
#
_entry.id   AF-A0A7W0NLZ1-F1
#
_cell.length_a   1.000
_cell.length_b   1.000
_cell.length_c   1.000
_cell.angle_alpha   90.00
_cell.angle_beta   90.00
_cell.angle_gamma   90.00
#
_symmetry.space_group_name_H-M   'P 1'
#
loop_
_entity.id
_entity.type
_entity.pdbx_description
1 polymer ?
#
loop_
_entity_poly.entity_id
_entity_poly.type
_entity_poly.pdbx_seq_one_letter_code
_entity_poly.pdbx_strand_id
1 'polypeptide(L)'
;MGPEARARLGLAGLLLATLAGFNRVFDAGGYFGPALLGMALGWAILVAARARGVRGPVTAVVSASALLWYLTFVFESPYMVYGFPTGRALGGLALALGRMGQQSRIDFAPVPVRPGYMILVVIGMWGAATLAELASFAWRRPLLASLPCMVLFAAALVFGSRTGAFFFVALWLGALLTYWALESSYLLRSWGSWVSTWNDRPEDEPPSSITGGIARSMGATCVVAALVAPVLLPSFGSSVSWRNGSGGAGFGDSGVAASGGVIDHLVSMKPRLVARNPVALFTVRSQVPSYWRLITLANFDGVSWQPLRFQGTDVDSGGFSEVADVPSQGRRVAQTFTIQALGGQLLPAAPQPVAIPGDEDIYDETRVDPTSGYLQLYGNLGPGTTYSVVSSVLDVGYKELRRERAFSHPLDDYSELPPDLDVARIRRIATNWTEDADTPLDRLLALQNRLRGFRYNLYVDDKASSDYLTRFLTRTREGYCQQFATAYAVLARTLGFSTRVSVGFLPGAPSPSDPSQFTVLGTDAHAWPEVYFRDFGWIAFEPTPRDDGEALPPAYSAPPAPAGGIAGLTGGPGQTPRNSALARGVAPGRRAGAGLSISDQTTVAGGPGRFRWQQTFTRLAIVVLIVVTLFLVAVPLLKEARVRRRYRTASGPDELASAAFAEFEEEATELATPRLHAESAPAYARRVAARRSVSEPDAVKLARIYEEAEYALSGVQPGEADEAKTLARRLRSRLWATSSWWNRALRLFSVRGLRRAV
;
A
#
# COMPACT_ATOMS: atom_id res chain seq x y z
N MET A 1 8.22 -21.71 -31.57
CA MET A 1 7.84 -20.29 -31.30
C MET A 1 8.59 -19.39 -32.25
N GLY A 2 7.89 -18.48 -32.92
CA GLY A 2 8.52 -17.43 -33.72
C GLY A 2 9.32 -16.46 -32.83
N PRO A 3 10.30 -15.73 -33.39
CA PRO A 3 11.20 -14.88 -32.61
C PRO A 3 10.45 -13.69 -31.96
N GLU A 4 9.40 -13.15 -32.59
CA GLU A 4 8.53 -12.12 -32.00
C GLU A 4 7.78 -12.61 -30.74
N ALA A 5 7.31 -13.87 -30.73
CA ALA A 5 6.61 -14.44 -29.57
C ALA A 5 7.54 -14.59 -28.35
N ARG A 6 8.83 -14.84 -28.59
CA ARG A 6 9.84 -14.92 -27.52
C ARG A 6 10.13 -13.55 -26.92
N ALA A 7 10.28 -12.52 -27.75
CA ALA A 7 10.42 -11.14 -27.29
C ALA A 7 9.25 -10.69 -26.41
N ARG A 8 8.01 -10.98 -26.82
CA ARG A 8 6.80 -10.69 -26.01
C ARG A 8 6.80 -11.41 -24.66
N LEU A 9 7.27 -12.66 -24.60
CA LEU A 9 7.40 -13.38 -23.32
C LEU A 9 8.42 -12.73 -22.39
N GLY A 10 9.55 -12.26 -22.94
CA GLY A 10 10.53 -11.48 -22.18
C GLY A 10 9.91 -10.22 -21.59
N LEU A 11 9.15 -9.47 -22.40
CA LEU A 11 8.47 -8.26 -21.96
C LEU A 11 7.42 -8.54 -20.88
N ALA A 12 6.65 -9.64 -21.01
CA ALA A 12 5.71 -10.09 -19.97
C ALA A 12 6.42 -10.33 -18.64
N GLY A 13 7.57 -11.01 -18.67
CA GLY A 13 8.38 -11.29 -17.49
C GLY A 13 8.85 -10.01 -16.80
N LEU A 14 9.31 -9.02 -17.59
CA LEU A 14 9.72 -7.71 -17.06
C LEU A 14 8.57 -6.97 -16.38
N LEU A 15 7.39 -6.90 -17.03
CA LEU A 15 6.21 -6.26 -16.47
C LEU A 15 5.72 -6.95 -15.18
N LEU A 16 5.72 -8.29 -15.15
CA LEU A 16 5.37 -9.06 -13.96
C LEU A 16 6.35 -8.83 -12.81
N ALA A 17 7.66 -8.76 -13.11
CA ALA A 17 8.67 -8.44 -12.10
C ALA A 17 8.51 -7.01 -11.56
N THR A 18 8.21 -6.03 -12.42
CA THR A 18 7.88 -4.66 -11.98
C THR A 18 6.65 -4.66 -11.07
N LEU A 19 5.58 -5.39 -11.42
CA LEU A 19 4.38 -5.49 -10.59
C LEU A 19 4.67 -6.19 -9.24
N ALA A 20 5.50 -7.22 -9.24
CA ALA A 20 5.93 -7.89 -8.01
C ALA A 20 6.72 -6.96 -7.08
N GLY A 21 7.49 -6.00 -7.63
CA GLY A 21 8.20 -4.99 -6.86
C GLY A 21 7.31 -4.13 -5.96
N PHE A 22 6.06 -3.88 -6.36
CA PHE A 22 5.08 -3.15 -5.55
C PHE A 22 4.65 -3.89 -4.27
N ASN A 23 4.99 -5.17 -4.09
CA ASN A 23 4.73 -5.89 -2.85
C ASN A 23 5.49 -5.30 -1.66
N ARG A 24 6.54 -4.52 -1.95
CA ARG A 24 7.29 -3.77 -0.93
C ARG A 24 6.56 -2.50 -0.49
N VAL A 25 5.67 -1.97 -1.32
CA VAL A 25 4.95 -0.72 -1.11
C VAL A 25 3.65 -0.93 -0.34
N PHE A 26 2.95 -2.06 -0.54
CA PHE A 26 1.64 -2.33 0.06
C PHE A 26 1.69 -3.37 1.18
N ASP A 27 0.85 -3.19 2.20
CA ASP A 27 0.72 -4.11 3.36
C ASP A 27 -0.02 -5.42 3.01
N ALA A 28 -0.84 -5.41 1.94
CA ALA A 28 -1.61 -6.57 1.51
C ALA A 28 -1.56 -6.79 0.00
N GLY A 29 -1.63 -8.06 -0.43
CA GLY A 29 -1.62 -8.47 -1.84
C GLY A 29 -2.85 -8.05 -2.68
N GLY A 30 -3.76 -7.25 -2.12
CA GLY A 30 -4.99 -6.79 -2.79
C GLY A 30 -4.75 -5.91 -4.02
N TYR A 31 -3.54 -5.39 -4.21
CA TYR A 31 -3.15 -4.60 -5.38
C TYR A 31 -2.88 -5.46 -6.63
N PHE A 32 -2.43 -6.69 -6.44
CA PHE A 32 -1.83 -7.50 -7.50
C PHE A 32 -2.86 -7.83 -8.59
N GLY A 33 -4.05 -8.26 -8.20
CA GLY A 33 -5.12 -8.65 -9.14
C GLY A 33 -5.56 -7.52 -10.08
N PRO A 34 -6.03 -6.37 -9.57
CA PRO A 34 -6.46 -5.25 -10.41
C PRO A 34 -5.36 -4.70 -11.32
N ALA A 35 -4.13 -4.62 -10.82
CA ALA A 35 -3.00 -4.14 -11.61
C ALA A 35 -2.60 -5.15 -12.70
N LEU A 36 -2.58 -6.45 -12.40
CA LEU A 36 -2.31 -7.52 -13.36
C LEU A 36 -3.35 -7.54 -14.48
N LEU A 37 -4.63 -7.46 -14.14
CA LEU A 37 -5.71 -7.49 -15.13
C LEU A 37 -5.69 -6.24 -16.02
N GLY A 38 -5.49 -5.05 -15.42
CA GLY A 38 -5.35 -3.81 -16.18
C GLY A 38 -4.16 -3.86 -17.15
N MET A 39 -2.99 -4.30 -16.65
CA MET A 39 -1.79 -4.50 -17.47
C MET A 39 -2.04 -5.47 -18.64
N ALA A 40 -2.65 -6.62 -18.37
CA ALA A 40 -2.94 -7.64 -19.38
C ALA A 40 -3.95 -7.15 -20.44
N LEU A 41 -5.00 -6.43 -20.02
CA LEU A 41 -5.99 -5.83 -20.92
C LEU A 41 -5.36 -4.76 -21.81
N GLY A 42 -4.60 -3.82 -21.24
CA GLY A 42 -3.90 -2.79 -21.99
C GLY A 42 -2.94 -3.38 -23.02
N TRP A 43 -2.22 -4.44 -22.65
CA TRP A 43 -1.35 -5.15 -23.58
C TRP A 43 -2.11 -5.87 -24.70
N ALA A 44 -3.16 -6.63 -24.36
CA ALA A 44 -3.95 -7.39 -25.32
C ALA A 44 -4.65 -6.50 -26.36
N ILE A 45 -5.19 -5.35 -25.93
CA ILE A 45 -5.81 -4.36 -26.83
C ILE A 45 -4.80 -3.86 -27.87
N LEU A 46 -3.57 -3.60 -27.45
CA LEU A 46 -2.54 -3.08 -28.32
C LEU A 46 -2.06 -4.12 -29.34
N VAL A 47 -1.85 -5.36 -28.89
CA VAL A 47 -1.53 -6.50 -29.77
C VAL A 47 -2.65 -6.69 -30.79
N ALA A 48 -3.91 -6.63 -30.37
CA ALA A 48 -5.07 -6.79 -31.24
C ALA A 48 -5.26 -5.63 -32.24
N ALA A 49 -4.95 -4.40 -31.83
CA ALA A 49 -5.02 -3.23 -32.70
C ALA A 49 -3.91 -3.26 -33.77
N ARG A 50 -2.69 -3.66 -33.39
CA ARG A 50 -1.58 -3.86 -34.33
C ARG A 50 -1.85 -4.99 -35.32
N ALA A 51 -2.40 -6.11 -34.86
CA ALA A 51 -2.75 -7.24 -35.72
C ALA A 51 -3.79 -6.86 -36.80
N ARG A 52 -4.57 -5.80 -36.55
CA ARG A 52 -5.54 -5.22 -37.49
C ARG A 52 -5.00 -4.02 -38.29
N GLY A 53 -3.72 -3.68 -38.17
CA GLY A 53 -3.09 -2.59 -38.93
C GLY A 53 -3.54 -1.18 -38.51
N VAL A 54 -4.08 -1.00 -37.30
CA VAL A 54 -4.55 0.30 -36.82
C VAL A 54 -3.37 1.27 -36.61
N ARG A 55 -3.52 2.52 -37.08
CA ARG A 55 -2.49 3.57 -36.99
C ARG A 55 -2.20 3.98 -35.53
N GLY A 56 -0.95 4.36 -35.25
CA GLY A 56 -0.44 4.70 -33.90
C GLY A 56 -1.26 5.68 -33.05
N PRO A 57 -1.74 6.83 -33.56
CA PRO A 57 -2.54 7.75 -32.74
C PRO A 57 -3.91 7.14 -32.36
N VAL A 58 -4.51 6.36 -33.25
CA VAL A 58 -5.79 5.70 -33.00
C VAL A 58 -5.62 4.62 -31.93
N THR A 59 -4.51 3.87 -31.93
CA THR A 59 -4.25 2.86 -30.89
C THR A 59 -4.05 3.48 -29.52
N ALA A 60 -3.44 4.67 -29.43
CA ALA A 60 -3.30 5.42 -28.18
C ALA A 60 -4.67 5.86 -27.62
N VAL A 61 -5.57 6.39 -28.47
CA VAL A 61 -6.92 6.79 -28.07
C VAL A 61 -7.75 5.60 -27.61
N VAL A 62 -7.69 4.47 -28.34
CA VAL A 62 -8.38 3.23 -27.95
C VAL A 62 -7.86 2.72 -26.61
N SER A 63 -6.54 2.73 -26.40
CA SER A 63 -5.92 2.32 -25.14
C SER A 63 -6.33 3.21 -23.96
N ALA A 64 -6.31 4.54 -24.14
CA ALA A 64 -6.72 5.49 -23.11
C ALA A 64 -8.21 5.36 -22.77
N SER A 65 -9.06 5.17 -23.78
CA SER A 65 -10.51 4.96 -23.59
C SER A 65 -10.78 3.66 -22.83
N ALA A 66 -10.04 2.59 -23.15
CA ALA A 66 -10.15 1.31 -22.46
C ALA A 66 -9.62 1.37 -21.01
N LEU A 67 -8.55 2.12 -20.75
CA LEU A 67 -8.07 2.36 -19.39
C LEU A 67 -9.12 3.11 -18.58
N LEU A 68 -9.71 4.17 -19.14
CA LEU A 68 -10.77 4.93 -18.47
C LEU A 68 -11.99 4.05 -18.16
N TRP A 69 -12.41 3.24 -19.12
CA TRP A 69 -13.49 2.27 -18.95
C TRP A 69 -13.16 1.25 -17.86
N TYR A 70 -11.93 0.69 -17.85
CA TYR A 70 -11.49 -0.26 -16.84
C TYR A 70 -11.48 0.35 -15.42
N LEU A 71 -10.92 1.56 -15.27
CA LEU A 71 -10.86 2.25 -13.99
C LEU A 71 -12.26 2.55 -13.45
N THR A 72 -13.14 3.08 -14.29
CA THR A 72 -14.51 3.37 -13.90
C THR A 72 -15.31 2.10 -13.60
N PHE A 73 -15.08 1.01 -14.34
CA PHE A 73 -15.72 -0.28 -14.08
C PHE A 73 -15.27 -0.90 -12.75
N VAL A 74 -13.97 -0.92 -12.45
CA VAL A 74 -13.46 -1.56 -11.24
C VAL A 74 -13.73 -0.73 -9.99
N PHE A 75 -13.46 0.58 -10.04
CA PHE A 75 -13.50 1.44 -8.86
C PHE A 75 -14.84 2.15 -8.65
N GLU A 76 -15.59 2.43 -9.72
CA GLU A 76 -16.80 3.28 -9.70
C GLU A 76 -18.02 2.61 -10.36
N SER A 77 -18.06 1.26 -10.39
CA SER A 77 -19.15 0.45 -10.98
C SER A 77 -20.58 0.92 -10.65
N PRO A 78 -20.92 1.33 -9.41
CA PRO A 78 -22.30 1.74 -9.07
C PRO A 78 -22.79 2.99 -9.81
N TYR A 79 -21.87 3.78 -10.36
CA TYR A 79 -22.18 5.02 -11.06
C TYR A 79 -22.15 4.84 -12.59
N MET A 80 -21.93 3.63 -13.10
CA MET A 80 -22.03 3.33 -14.53
C MET A 80 -23.47 3.09 -14.96
N VAL A 81 -23.83 3.57 -16.15
CA VAL A 81 -25.14 3.33 -16.77
C VAL A 81 -24.91 2.55 -18.06
N TYR A 82 -25.53 1.37 -18.19
CA TYR A 82 -25.33 0.44 -19.31
C TYR A 82 -23.85 0.12 -19.64
N GLY A 83 -22.97 0.19 -18.64
CA GLY A 83 -21.53 -0.08 -18.81
C GLY A 83 -20.71 1.10 -19.33
N PHE A 84 -21.31 2.28 -19.52
CA PHE A 84 -20.58 3.50 -19.90
C PHE A 84 -20.27 4.39 -18.69
N PRO A 85 -19.11 5.07 -18.68
CA PRO A 85 -18.72 5.98 -17.60
C PRO A 85 -19.60 7.23 -17.61
N THR A 86 -20.27 7.50 -16.48
CA THR A 86 -21.02 8.74 -16.29
C THR A 86 -20.14 9.85 -15.71
N GLY A 87 -20.57 11.11 -15.79
CA GLY A 87 -19.86 12.24 -15.15
C GLY A 87 -19.65 12.05 -13.65
N ARG A 88 -20.57 11.36 -12.95
CA ARG A 88 -20.42 11.01 -11.52
C ARG A 88 -19.32 9.96 -11.29
N ALA A 89 -19.19 8.96 -12.16
CA ALA A 89 -18.12 7.97 -12.08
C ALA A 89 -16.74 8.62 -12.29
N LEU A 90 -16.64 9.55 -13.24
CA LEU A 90 -15.42 10.33 -13.47
C LEU A 90 -15.08 11.23 -12.28
N GLY A 91 -16.08 11.89 -11.70
CA GLY A 91 -15.93 12.65 -10.45
C GLY A 91 -15.45 11.78 -9.29
N GLY A 92 -15.95 10.54 -9.17
CA GLY A 92 -15.50 9.57 -8.18
C GLY A 92 -14.01 9.22 -8.29
N LEU A 93 -13.53 8.95 -9.51
CA LEU A 93 -12.10 8.72 -9.76
C LEU A 93 -11.24 9.94 -9.43
N ALA A 94 -11.67 11.14 -9.85
CA ALA A 94 -10.95 12.38 -9.56
C ALA A 94 -10.87 12.65 -8.04
N LEU A 95 -11.97 12.42 -7.31
CA LEU A 95 -12.01 12.51 -5.86
C LEU A 95 -11.16 11.43 -5.18
N ALA A 96 -11.07 10.21 -5.73
CA ALA A 96 -10.20 9.17 -5.21
C ALA A 96 -8.71 9.53 -5.37
N LEU A 97 -8.33 10.13 -6.49
CA LEU A 97 -6.97 10.66 -6.72
C LEU A 97 -6.66 11.89 -5.86
N GLY A 98 -7.62 12.82 -5.72
CA GLY A 98 -7.49 14.00 -4.85
C GLY A 98 -7.32 13.61 -3.38
N ARG A 99 -8.10 12.63 -2.90
CA ARG A 99 -7.94 12.06 -1.56
C ARG A 99 -6.59 11.38 -1.38
N MET A 100 -6.06 10.70 -2.39
CA MET A 100 -4.72 10.11 -2.35
C MET A 100 -3.63 11.18 -2.17
N GLY A 101 -3.74 12.33 -2.83
CA GLY A 101 -2.79 13.44 -2.64
C GLY A 101 -2.70 13.87 -1.16
N GLN A 102 -3.84 14.04 -0.51
CA GLN A 102 -3.91 14.37 0.92
C GLN A 102 -3.47 13.19 1.82
N GLN A 103 -3.87 11.96 1.47
CA GLN A 103 -3.55 10.75 2.23
C GLN A 103 -2.07 10.34 2.11
N SER A 104 -1.39 10.68 1.02
CA SER A 104 0.04 10.40 0.82
C SER A 104 0.94 11.15 1.80
N ARG A 105 0.41 12.20 2.45
CA ARG A 105 1.10 12.94 3.50
C ARG A 105 1.07 12.21 4.85
N ILE A 106 0.12 11.29 5.03
CA ILE A 106 -0.13 10.59 6.31
C ILE A 106 0.18 9.09 6.25
N ASP A 107 0.17 8.48 5.06
CA ASP A 107 0.44 7.05 4.89
C ASP A 107 1.95 6.79 4.64
N PHE A 108 2.56 5.94 5.47
CA PHE A 108 3.94 5.44 5.30
C PHE A 108 3.93 3.99 4.81
N ALA A 109 5.01 3.56 4.15
CA ALA A 109 5.13 2.18 3.70
C ALA A 109 5.33 1.21 4.87
N PRO A 110 4.64 0.06 4.90
CA PRO A 110 3.70 -0.46 3.89
C PRO A 110 2.34 0.26 3.91
N VAL A 111 1.89 0.73 2.73
CA VAL A 111 0.66 1.52 2.54
C VAL A 111 -0.56 0.59 2.49
N PRO A 112 -1.70 0.95 3.11
CA PRO A 112 -2.93 0.18 2.98
C PRO A 112 -3.50 0.24 1.55
N VAL A 113 -4.18 -0.83 1.13
CA VAL A 113 -4.74 -0.99 -0.24
C VAL A 113 -6.01 -0.12 -0.43
N ARG A 114 -5.84 1.21 -0.55
CA ARG A 114 -6.92 2.18 -0.77
C ARG A 114 -7.15 2.46 -2.27
N PRO A 115 -8.37 2.85 -2.70
CA PRO A 115 -8.71 3.04 -4.11
C PRO A 115 -7.77 3.99 -4.88
N GLY A 116 -7.37 5.11 -4.29
CA GLY A 116 -6.53 6.11 -4.97
C GLY A 116 -5.13 5.59 -5.33
N TYR A 117 -4.47 4.86 -4.43
CA TYR A 117 -3.19 4.21 -4.72
C TYR A 117 -3.34 3.11 -5.77
N MET A 118 -4.44 2.35 -5.72
CA MET A 118 -4.71 1.30 -6.70
C MET A 118 -4.90 1.85 -8.11
N ILE A 119 -5.63 2.95 -8.24
CA ILE A 119 -5.81 3.66 -9.52
C ILE A 119 -4.44 4.06 -10.08
N LEU A 120 -3.55 4.63 -9.25
CA LEU A 120 -2.21 5.05 -9.68
C LEU A 120 -1.37 3.87 -10.19
N VAL A 121 -1.35 2.76 -9.45
CA VAL A 121 -0.59 1.56 -9.84
C VAL A 121 -1.14 0.95 -11.13
N VAL A 122 -2.47 0.87 -11.27
CA VAL A 122 -3.13 0.40 -12.50
C VAL A 122 -2.77 1.29 -13.69
N ILE A 123 -2.86 2.62 -13.55
CA ILE A 123 -2.48 3.57 -14.59
C ILE A 123 -1.01 3.39 -14.97
N GLY A 124 -0.11 3.31 -13.97
CA GLY A 124 1.32 3.10 -14.19
C GLY A 124 1.59 1.81 -14.96
N MET A 125 1.06 0.67 -14.49
CA MET A 125 1.28 -0.63 -15.11
C MET A 125 0.65 -0.73 -16.51
N TRP A 126 -0.53 -0.14 -16.73
CA TRP A 126 -1.16 -0.05 -18.06
C TRP A 126 -0.31 0.81 -19.01
N GLY A 127 0.14 1.97 -18.54
CA GLY A 127 1.04 2.87 -19.28
C GLY A 127 2.35 2.18 -19.64
N ALA A 128 2.96 1.46 -18.71
CA ALA A 128 4.19 0.71 -18.96
C ALA A 128 3.99 -0.40 -20.00
N ALA A 129 2.92 -1.20 -19.88
CA ALA A 129 2.63 -2.25 -20.85
C ALA A 129 2.39 -1.70 -22.27
N THR A 130 1.68 -0.57 -22.38
CA THR A 130 1.35 0.04 -23.66
C THR A 130 2.55 0.72 -24.32
N LEU A 131 3.31 1.51 -23.55
CA LEU A 131 4.53 2.15 -24.03
C LEU A 131 5.60 1.11 -24.39
N ALA A 132 5.75 0.05 -23.61
CA ALA A 132 6.73 -0.99 -23.90
C ALA A 132 6.39 -1.75 -25.19
N GLU A 133 5.14 -2.16 -25.41
CA GLU A 133 4.73 -2.83 -26.66
C GLU A 133 4.88 -1.92 -27.90
N LEU A 134 4.59 -0.61 -27.76
CA LEU A 134 4.83 0.36 -28.84
C LEU A 134 6.33 0.54 -29.11
N ALA A 135 7.13 0.74 -28.07
CA ALA A 135 8.56 0.97 -28.20
C ALA A 135 9.30 -0.24 -28.78
N SER A 136 9.03 -1.45 -28.28
CA SER A 136 9.67 -2.69 -28.77
C SER A 136 9.27 -2.98 -30.21
N PHE A 137 7.98 -3.02 -30.52
CA PHE A 137 7.54 -3.61 -31.78
C PHE A 137 7.10 -2.58 -32.83
N ALA A 138 6.71 -1.36 -32.45
CA ALA A 138 6.27 -0.32 -33.40
C ALA A 138 7.45 0.59 -33.77
N TRP A 139 8.16 1.07 -32.76
CA TRP A 139 9.33 1.93 -32.95
C TRP A 139 10.63 1.17 -33.15
N ARG A 140 10.64 -0.14 -32.87
CA ARG A 140 11.85 -0.99 -32.94
C ARG A 140 12.99 -0.45 -32.07
N ARG A 141 12.65 0.12 -30.91
CA ARG A 141 13.57 0.72 -29.93
C ARG A 141 13.41 0.02 -28.58
N PRO A 142 13.99 -1.17 -28.40
CA PRO A 142 13.72 -2.01 -27.24
C PRO A 142 14.28 -1.46 -25.92
N LEU A 143 15.32 -0.63 -25.97
CA LEU A 143 15.85 0.06 -24.79
C LEU A 143 14.85 1.09 -24.24
N LEU A 144 14.10 1.76 -25.12
CA LEU A 144 13.04 2.69 -24.70
C LEU A 144 11.88 1.94 -24.04
N ALA A 145 11.64 0.69 -24.41
CA ALA A 145 10.56 -0.12 -23.83
C ALA A 145 10.80 -0.49 -22.36
N SER A 146 12.06 -0.57 -21.92
CA SER A 146 12.38 -0.83 -20.52
C SER A 146 12.26 0.41 -19.62
N LEU A 147 12.24 1.63 -20.17
CA LEU A 147 12.23 2.87 -19.38
C LEU A 147 11.00 2.98 -18.45
N PRO A 148 9.75 2.77 -18.92
CA PRO A 148 8.59 2.85 -18.02
C PRO A 148 8.64 1.82 -16.89
N CYS A 149 9.07 0.59 -17.17
CA CYS A 149 9.23 -0.47 -16.19
C CYS A 149 10.30 -0.12 -15.15
N MET A 150 11.41 0.50 -15.58
CA MET A 150 12.50 0.95 -14.72
C MET A 150 12.08 2.11 -13.82
N VAL A 151 11.34 3.09 -14.35
CA VAL A 151 10.80 4.21 -13.55
C VAL A 151 9.84 3.70 -12.47
N LEU A 152 8.92 2.82 -12.83
CA LEU A 152 7.97 2.24 -11.86
C LEU A 152 8.67 1.36 -10.83
N PHE A 153 9.65 0.56 -11.24
CA PHE A 153 10.41 -0.26 -10.31
C PHE A 153 11.26 0.59 -9.37
N ALA A 154 11.92 1.63 -9.89
CA ALA A 154 12.65 2.60 -9.07
C ALA A 154 11.73 3.28 -8.06
N ALA A 155 10.53 3.69 -8.46
CA ALA A 155 9.53 4.22 -7.53
C ALA A 155 9.17 3.19 -6.45
N ALA A 156 8.96 1.93 -6.82
CA ALA A 156 8.68 0.85 -5.86
C ALA A 156 9.87 0.57 -4.91
N LEU A 157 11.12 0.79 -5.35
CA LEU A 157 12.30 0.72 -4.49
C LEU A 157 12.38 1.90 -3.50
N VAL A 158 12.07 3.11 -3.97
CA VAL A 158 12.10 4.34 -3.16
C VAL A 158 11.03 4.31 -2.08
N PHE A 159 9.81 3.91 -2.43
CA PHE A 159 8.67 3.88 -1.51
C PHE A 159 8.49 2.55 -0.78
N GLY A 160 9.25 1.51 -1.14
CA GLY A 160 9.03 0.16 -0.63
C GLY A 160 9.86 -0.15 0.62
N SER A 161 9.26 -0.91 1.54
CA SER A 161 9.92 -1.47 2.72
C SER A 161 11.20 -2.25 2.38
N ARG A 162 12.13 -2.36 3.33
CA ARG A 162 13.42 -3.03 3.13
C ARG A 162 13.31 -4.57 3.09
N THR A 163 12.21 -5.13 3.56
CA THR A 163 12.00 -6.58 3.64
C THR A 163 12.01 -7.21 2.25
N GLY A 164 12.93 -8.17 2.02
CA GLY A 164 13.04 -8.87 0.73
C GLY A 164 13.55 -8.00 -0.42
N ALA A 165 14.10 -6.81 -0.14
CA ALA A 165 14.54 -5.86 -1.16
C ALA A 165 15.48 -6.46 -2.20
N PHE A 166 16.48 -7.21 -1.73
CA PHE A 166 17.45 -7.91 -2.55
C PHE A 166 16.79 -8.87 -3.55
N PHE A 167 15.84 -9.69 -3.08
CA PHE A 167 15.15 -10.67 -3.90
C PHE A 167 14.39 -10.01 -5.05
N PHE A 168 13.65 -8.93 -4.78
CA PHE A 168 12.90 -8.23 -5.82
C PHE A 168 13.81 -7.50 -6.82
N VAL A 169 14.95 -6.95 -6.38
CA VAL A 169 15.94 -6.34 -7.29
C VAL A 169 16.57 -7.40 -8.19
N ALA A 170 17.00 -8.53 -7.64
CA ALA A 170 17.57 -9.63 -8.42
C ALA A 170 16.56 -10.20 -9.42
N LEU A 171 15.30 -10.40 -8.99
CA LEU A 171 14.21 -10.85 -9.86
C LEU A 171 13.97 -9.87 -11.02
N TRP A 172 13.93 -8.56 -10.72
CA TRP A 172 13.68 -7.53 -11.73
C TRP A 172 14.84 -7.38 -12.72
N LEU A 173 16.09 -7.37 -12.24
CA LEU A 173 17.27 -7.35 -13.10
C LEU A 173 17.33 -8.60 -13.98
N GLY A 174 17.06 -9.78 -13.42
CA GLY A 174 16.98 -11.02 -14.19
C GLY A 174 15.93 -10.94 -15.31
N ALA A 175 14.75 -10.39 -15.01
CA ALA A 175 13.69 -10.20 -16.00
C ALA A 175 14.06 -9.17 -17.09
N LEU A 176 14.65 -8.03 -16.70
CA LEU A 176 15.12 -6.99 -17.63
C LEU A 176 16.14 -7.53 -18.62
N LEU A 177 17.15 -8.23 -18.10
CA LEU A 177 18.23 -8.75 -18.92
C LEU A 177 17.77 -9.91 -19.80
N THR A 178 16.85 -10.75 -19.31
CA THR A 178 16.20 -11.79 -20.13
C THR A 178 15.42 -11.17 -21.28
N TYR A 179 14.68 -10.08 -21.03
CA TYR A 179 13.99 -9.34 -22.08
C TYR A 179 14.97 -8.79 -23.11
N TRP A 180 16.05 -8.12 -22.71
CA TRP A 180 17.07 -7.62 -23.63
C TRP A 180 17.75 -8.73 -24.44
N ALA A 181 18.02 -9.89 -23.84
CA ALA A 181 18.61 -11.03 -24.53
C ALA A 181 17.66 -11.63 -25.59
N LEU A 182 16.37 -11.74 -25.27
CA LEU A 182 15.37 -12.25 -26.22
C LEU A 182 15.15 -11.27 -27.37
N GLU A 183 15.15 -9.99 -27.09
CA GLU A 183 14.93 -8.93 -28.07
C GLU A 183 16.14 -8.69 -28.98
N SER A 184 17.36 -8.73 -28.45
CA SER A 184 18.58 -8.68 -29.27
C SER A 184 18.64 -9.86 -30.25
N SER A 185 18.20 -11.05 -29.80
CA SER A 185 18.09 -12.23 -30.66
C SER A 185 17.04 -12.07 -31.77
N TYR A 186 15.97 -11.31 -31.53
CA TYR A 186 14.95 -10.98 -32.53
C TYR A 186 15.51 -10.00 -33.58
N LEU A 187 16.17 -8.91 -33.14
CA LEU A 187 16.75 -7.91 -34.03
C LEU A 187 17.84 -8.50 -34.94
N LEU A 188 18.75 -9.31 -34.38
CA LEU A 188 19.80 -9.99 -35.13
C LEU A 188 19.24 -10.92 -36.22
N ARG A 189 18.13 -11.60 -35.95
CA ARG A 189 17.45 -12.45 -36.94
C ARG A 189 16.68 -11.66 -37.99
N SER A 190 16.19 -10.47 -37.64
CA SER A 190 15.47 -9.59 -38.57
C SER A 190 16.39 -8.85 -39.55
N TRP A 191 17.65 -8.65 -39.19
CA TRP A 191 18.68 -8.05 -40.07
C TRP A 191 19.37 -9.08 -40.98
N GLY A 192 19.23 -10.38 -40.72
CA GLY A 192 19.91 -11.43 -41.44
C GLY A 192 19.07 -12.12 -42.52
N SER A 193 18.77 -11.42 -43.62
CA SER A 193 18.78 -12.08 -44.93
C SER A 193 20.15 -11.82 -45.55
N TRP A 194 21.14 -12.66 -45.23
CA TRP A 194 22.40 -12.62 -45.96
C TRP A 194 22.10 -12.96 -47.43
N VAL A 195 22.50 -12.09 -48.34
CA VAL A 195 22.59 -12.43 -49.76
C VAL A 195 23.58 -13.60 -49.84
N SER A 196 23.10 -14.77 -50.27
CA SER A 196 23.95 -15.92 -50.56
C SER A 196 24.77 -15.61 -51.81
N THR A 197 25.86 -14.88 -51.66
CA THR A 197 26.88 -14.83 -52.72
C THR A 197 27.59 -16.18 -52.73
N TRP A 198 27.26 -16.98 -53.75
CA TRP A 198 28.08 -18.04 -54.32
C TRP A 198 28.63 -19.08 -53.32
N ASN A 199 27.80 -20.06 -52.98
CA ASN A 199 28.24 -21.45 -52.89
C ASN A 199 27.03 -22.38 -52.81
N ASP A 200 27.06 -23.46 -53.58
CA ASP A 200 26.13 -24.60 -53.53
C ASP A 200 26.15 -25.24 -52.13
N ARG A 201 25.35 -24.71 -51.21
CA ARG A 201 24.98 -25.39 -49.97
C ARG A 201 23.47 -25.54 -49.90
N PRO A 202 22.96 -26.75 -49.59
CA PRO A 202 21.53 -27.02 -49.56
C PRO A 202 20.84 -26.14 -48.49
N GLU A 203 19.70 -25.57 -48.85
CA GLU A 203 18.96 -24.49 -48.18
C GLU A 203 18.40 -24.80 -46.77
N ASP A 204 18.69 -25.95 -46.16
CA ASP A 204 17.92 -26.49 -45.03
C ASP A 204 18.66 -26.62 -43.68
N GLU A 205 19.89 -26.11 -43.53
CA GLU A 205 20.51 -26.03 -42.20
C GLU A 205 20.07 -24.78 -41.41
N PRO A 206 19.41 -24.92 -40.24
CA PRO A 206 19.07 -23.77 -39.41
C PRO A 206 20.36 -23.04 -39.00
N PRO A 207 20.41 -21.70 -39.01
CA PRO A 207 21.65 -20.97 -38.76
C PRO A 207 22.24 -21.40 -37.42
N SER A 208 23.42 -21.99 -37.53
CA SER A 208 24.06 -22.84 -36.52
C SER A 208 24.68 -22.04 -35.38
N SER A 209 24.61 -22.68 -34.20
CA SER A 209 25.38 -22.59 -32.95
C SER A 209 25.99 -21.28 -32.42
N ILE A 210 26.45 -20.34 -33.24
CA ILE A 210 27.17 -19.13 -32.80
C ILE A 210 26.23 -18.15 -32.11
N THR A 211 25.06 -17.87 -32.71
CA THR A 211 24.06 -16.98 -32.09
C THR A 211 23.42 -17.59 -30.84
N GLY A 212 23.27 -18.92 -30.79
CA GLY A 212 22.78 -19.64 -29.61
C GLY A 212 23.82 -19.73 -28.48
N GLY A 213 25.11 -19.73 -28.81
CA GLY A 213 26.21 -19.65 -27.84
C GLY A 213 26.32 -18.25 -27.24
N ILE A 214 26.30 -17.21 -28.07
CA ILE A 214 26.32 -15.80 -27.65
C ILE A 214 25.07 -15.47 -26.81
N ALA A 215 23.89 -15.93 -27.21
CA ALA A 215 22.67 -15.72 -26.42
C ALA A 215 22.73 -16.42 -25.04
N ARG A 216 23.33 -17.61 -24.94
CA ARG A 216 23.51 -18.33 -23.67
C ARG A 216 24.58 -17.70 -22.78
N SER A 217 25.69 -17.25 -23.35
CA SER A 217 26.74 -16.55 -22.59
C SER A 217 26.24 -15.20 -22.12
N MET A 218 25.57 -14.42 -22.97
CA MET A 218 24.91 -13.17 -22.54
C MET A 218 23.88 -13.43 -21.45
N GLY A 219 23.04 -14.45 -21.58
CA GLY A 219 22.09 -14.85 -20.55
C GLY A 219 22.75 -15.22 -19.22
N ALA A 220 23.84 -16.00 -19.25
CA ALA A 220 24.60 -16.36 -18.07
C ALA A 220 25.27 -15.15 -17.41
N THR A 221 25.94 -14.29 -18.19
CA THR A 221 26.54 -13.04 -17.69
C THR A 221 25.49 -12.10 -17.10
N CYS A 222 24.29 -12.07 -17.69
CA CYS A 222 23.17 -11.31 -17.17
C CYS A 222 22.65 -11.84 -15.83
N VAL A 223 22.53 -13.16 -15.67
CA VAL A 223 22.14 -13.77 -14.39
C VAL A 223 23.19 -13.49 -13.32
N VAL A 224 24.48 -13.60 -13.66
CA VAL A 224 25.58 -13.25 -12.75
C VAL A 224 25.52 -11.76 -12.38
N ALA A 225 25.34 -10.87 -13.35
CA ALA A 225 25.18 -9.44 -13.11
C ALA A 225 23.93 -9.13 -12.25
N ALA A 226 22.80 -9.83 -12.44
CA ALA A 226 21.60 -9.66 -11.63
C ALA A 226 21.77 -10.16 -10.19
N LEU A 227 22.66 -11.13 -9.94
CA LEU A 227 23.01 -11.62 -8.61
C LEU A 227 24.06 -10.74 -7.91
N VAL A 228 25.00 -10.17 -8.67
CA VAL A 228 26.12 -9.37 -8.15
C VAL A 228 25.76 -7.88 -8.01
N ALA A 229 25.01 -7.32 -8.95
CA ALA A 229 24.63 -5.90 -8.93
C ALA A 229 23.93 -5.46 -7.63
N PRO A 230 23.01 -6.24 -7.02
CA PRO A 230 22.39 -5.83 -5.75
C PRO A 230 23.35 -5.85 -4.55
N VAL A 231 24.50 -6.53 -4.66
CA VAL A 231 25.58 -6.56 -3.65
C VAL A 231 26.52 -5.36 -3.83
N LEU A 232 26.75 -4.95 -5.09
CA LEU A 232 27.62 -3.82 -5.45
C LEU A 232 26.92 -2.47 -5.42
N LEU A 233 25.59 -2.45 -5.63
CA LEU A 233 24.78 -1.29 -5.28
C LEU A 233 24.96 -1.11 -3.77
N PRO A 234 25.51 0.04 -3.31
CA PRO A 234 25.61 0.31 -1.89
C PRO A 234 24.24 0.00 -1.31
N SER A 235 24.15 -0.99 -0.43
CA SER A 235 22.96 -1.11 0.41
C SER A 235 22.77 0.30 0.95
N PHE A 236 21.65 0.95 0.64
CA PHE A 236 21.38 2.35 0.98
C PHE A 236 21.34 2.50 2.51
N GLY A 237 22.53 2.41 3.10
CA GLY A 237 22.87 2.70 4.45
C GLY A 237 22.77 4.21 4.58
N SER A 238 21.94 4.60 5.54
CA SER A 238 21.84 5.93 6.14
C SER A 238 21.41 7.16 5.33
N SER A 239 21.47 7.24 3.99
CA SER A 239 21.32 8.57 3.33
C SER A 239 19.98 8.90 2.64
N VAL A 240 19.03 7.97 2.52
CA VAL A 240 17.68 8.28 1.95
C VAL A 240 16.60 7.80 2.92
N SER A 241 16.52 8.51 4.05
CA SER A 241 15.63 8.23 5.20
C SER A 241 14.21 8.80 5.05
N TRP A 242 13.97 9.71 4.10
CA TRP A 242 12.78 10.59 4.10
C TRP A 242 11.39 9.91 4.01
N ARG A 243 11.29 8.58 3.92
CA ARG A 243 9.98 7.89 3.88
C ARG A 243 9.89 6.42 4.30
N ASN A 244 11.01 5.78 4.69
CA ASN A 244 11.02 4.37 5.10
C ASN A 244 11.03 4.27 6.63
N GLY A 245 9.91 3.86 7.23
CA GLY A 245 9.68 3.77 8.68
C GLY A 245 10.52 2.74 9.46
N SER A 246 11.73 2.41 8.99
CA SER A 246 12.66 1.48 9.65
C SER A 246 14.05 2.07 9.93
N GLY A 247 14.32 3.32 9.55
CA GLY A 247 15.42 4.12 10.11
C GLY A 247 14.80 5.12 11.07
N GLY A 248 15.37 5.29 12.27
CA GLY A 248 14.76 5.98 13.40
C GLY A 248 14.07 7.31 13.04
N ALA A 249 12.76 7.24 12.78
CA ALA A 249 11.91 8.40 12.64
C ALA A 249 11.73 8.98 14.03
N GLY A 250 12.63 9.85 14.45
CA GLY A 250 12.48 10.65 15.65
C GLY A 250 11.13 11.36 15.68
N PHE A 251 10.65 11.71 16.87
CA PHE A 251 9.46 12.56 17.02
C PHE A 251 9.64 13.98 16.41
N GLY A 252 10.81 14.26 15.82
CA GLY A 252 11.13 15.47 15.07
C GLY A 252 12.17 15.28 13.95
N ASP A 253 12.08 14.22 13.12
CA ASP A 253 12.85 14.11 11.84
C ASP A 253 12.30 15.07 10.76
N SER A 254 11.91 16.27 11.20
CA SER A 254 11.42 17.36 10.37
C SER A 254 12.59 18.27 10.10
N GLY A 255 13.37 17.94 9.08
CA GLY A 255 14.35 18.87 8.53
C GLY A 255 13.65 20.17 8.15
N VAL A 256 13.80 21.19 9.01
CA VAL A 256 13.51 22.58 8.68
C VAL A 256 14.59 23.04 7.71
N ALA A 257 14.44 22.71 6.42
CA ALA A 257 14.98 23.46 5.28
C ALA A 257 14.56 22.84 3.94
N ALA A 258 13.81 23.62 3.17
CA ALA A 258 13.78 23.61 1.70
C ALA A 258 13.29 22.35 0.96
N SER A 259 11.98 22.04 1.02
CA SER A 259 11.11 21.87 -0.17
C SER A 259 9.74 21.27 0.18
N GLY A 260 8.70 22.11 0.25
CA GLY A 260 7.37 21.80 -0.27
C GLY A 260 6.56 20.60 0.26
N GLY A 261 6.59 20.27 1.55
CA GLY A 261 5.69 19.27 2.13
C GLY A 261 5.37 19.49 3.61
N VAL A 262 4.11 19.80 3.92
CA VAL A 262 3.59 19.95 5.30
C VAL A 262 3.35 18.57 5.90
N ILE A 263 4.05 18.21 6.98
CA ILE A 263 3.90 16.94 7.72
C ILE A 263 3.12 17.21 9.02
N ASP A 264 2.08 16.43 9.29
CA ASP A 264 1.28 16.52 10.52
C ASP A 264 1.95 15.70 11.65
N HIS A 265 2.42 16.38 12.69
CA HIS A 265 3.12 15.77 13.83
C HIS A 265 2.22 14.91 14.73
N LEU A 266 0.88 15.05 14.64
CA LEU A 266 -0.04 14.21 15.38
C LEU A 266 -0.27 12.85 14.69
N VAL A 267 -0.14 12.81 13.36
CA VAL A 267 -0.31 11.60 12.55
C VAL A 267 0.83 10.60 12.77
N SER A 268 2.05 11.07 13.05
CA SER A 268 3.22 10.23 13.31
C SER A 268 3.11 9.41 14.62
N MET A 269 2.14 9.72 15.49
CA MET A 269 1.89 8.99 16.74
C MET A 269 1.18 7.65 16.55
N LYS A 270 0.22 7.58 15.60
CA LYS A 270 -0.69 6.42 15.46
C LYS A 270 0.05 5.09 15.24
N PRO A 271 1.10 4.99 14.40
CA PRO A 271 1.85 3.75 14.23
C PRO A 271 2.52 3.25 15.52
N ARG A 272 2.94 4.18 16.40
CA ARG A 272 3.62 3.86 17.66
C ARG A 272 2.66 3.44 18.76
N LEU A 273 1.46 4.02 18.79
CA LEU A 273 0.35 3.60 19.64
C LEU A 273 -0.16 2.19 19.31
N VAL A 274 -0.02 1.75 18.05
CA VAL A 274 -0.48 0.44 17.57
C VAL A 274 0.63 -0.63 17.61
N ALA A 275 1.88 -0.24 17.88
CA ALA A 275 3.01 -1.15 17.89
C ALA A 275 2.87 -2.21 19.00
N ARG A 276 2.95 -3.49 18.63
CA ARG A 276 2.75 -4.64 19.56
C ARG A 276 3.91 -4.87 20.54
N ASN A 277 5.07 -4.26 20.31
CA ASN A 277 6.23 -4.33 21.20
C ASN A 277 6.56 -2.91 21.68
N PRO A 278 6.32 -2.58 22.96
CA PRO A 278 6.65 -1.26 23.48
C PRO A 278 8.16 -1.13 23.59
N VAL A 279 8.75 -0.30 22.73
CA VAL A 279 10.16 0.06 22.82
C VAL A 279 10.30 1.20 23.83
N ALA A 280 11.19 1.04 24.80
CA ALA A 280 11.56 2.12 25.71
C ALA A 280 12.31 3.21 24.94
N LEU A 281 11.77 4.43 24.97
CA LEU A 281 12.31 5.56 24.21
C LEU A 281 13.32 6.33 25.04
N PHE A 282 12.99 6.58 26.30
CA PHE A 282 13.87 7.24 27.26
C PHE A 282 13.43 6.91 28.69
N THR A 283 14.34 7.11 29.63
CA THR A 283 14.03 7.16 31.06
C THR A 283 14.19 8.58 31.57
N VAL A 284 13.38 8.96 32.54
CA VAL A 284 13.41 10.30 33.13
C VAL A 284 13.38 10.19 34.64
N ARG A 285 14.30 10.89 35.32
CA ARG A 285 14.29 11.03 36.76
C ARG A 285 13.65 12.38 37.12
N SER A 286 12.55 12.35 37.88
CA SER A 286 11.81 13.53 38.33
C SER A 286 11.12 13.24 39.67
N GLN A 287 11.00 14.26 40.54
CA GLN A 287 10.23 14.15 41.78
C GLN A 287 8.72 14.21 41.57
N VAL A 288 8.28 14.68 40.40
CA VAL A 288 6.88 14.89 40.06
C VAL A 288 6.61 14.22 38.71
N PRO A 289 5.63 13.31 38.59
CA PRO A 289 5.21 12.80 37.29
C PRO A 289 4.62 13.96 36.48
N SER A 290 5.01 14.07 35.22
CA SER A 290 4.57 15.15 34.34
C SER A 290 4.41 14.64 32.92
N TYR A 291 3.62 15.35 32.13
CA TYR A 291 3.54 15.08 30.70
C TYR A 291 4.83 15.62 30.06
N TRP A 292 5.53 14.76 29.32
CA TRP A 292 6.80 15.08 28.69
C TRP A 292 6.54 15.66 27.30
N ARG A 293 6.42 16.99 27.21
CA ARG A 293 6.14 17.71 25.97
C ARG A 293 7.35 17.68 25.03
N LEU A 294 7.08 17.42 23.76
CA LEU A 294 8.06 17.53 22.67
C LEU A 294 7.83 18.79 21.81
N ILE A 295 6.57 19.07 21.47
CA ILE A 295 6.20 20.20 20.61
C ILE A 295 4.81 20.71 20.96
N THR A 296 4.58 21.97 20.61
CA THR A 296 3.32 22.68 20.77
C THR A 296 2.78 23.09 19.40
N LEU A 297 1.51 22.81 19.13
CA LEU A 297 0.84 23.08 17.88
C LEU A 297 -0.30 24.08 18.11
N ALA A 298 -0.30 25.20 17.40
CA ALA A 298 -1.27 26.28 17.62
C ALA A 298 -2.08 26.60 16.36
N ASN A 299 -1.51 26.50 15.17
CA ASN A 299 -2.24 26.82 13.95
C ASN A 299 -3.07 25.60 13.52
N PHE A 300 -4.37 25.78 13.31
CA PHE A 300 -5.28 24.74 12.87
C PHE A 300 -5.93 25.11 11.54
N ASP A 301 -5.66 24.33 10.49
CA ASP A 301 -6.14 24.60 9.12
C ASP A 301 -7.50 23.94 8.79
N GLY A 302 -8.10 23.26 9.77
CA GLY A 302 -9.37 22.54 9.62
C GLY A 302 -9.20 21.03 9.47
N VAL A 303 -7.97 20.58 9.19
CA VAL A 303 -7.63 19.16 9.03
C VAL A 303 -6.43 18.77 9.90
N SER A 304 -5.41 19.62 9.99
CA SER A 304 -4.14 19.36 10.67
C SER A 304 -3.74 20.50 11.61
N TRP A 305 -2.91 20.18 12.61
CA TRP A 305 -2.32 21.15 13.52
C TRP A 305 -0.85 21.38 13.17
N GLN A 306 -0.42 22.63 13.23
CA GLN A 306 0.93 23.06 12.89
C GLN A 306 1.52 23.90 14.04
N PRO A 307 2.85 23.80 14.28
CA PRO A 307 3.51 24.70 15.20
C PRO A 307 3.46 26.14 14.65
N LEU A 308 3.58 27.12 15.53
CA LEU A 308 3.91 28.47 15.09
C LEU A 308 5.31 28.48 14.47
N ARG A 309 5.63 29.51 13.70
CA ARG A 309 6.96 29.67 13.13
C ARG A 309 7.99 29.66 14.27
N PHE A 310 8.88 28.66 14.27
CA PHE A 310 9.93 28.54 15.27
C PHE A 310 10.84 29.77 15.23
N GLN A 311 10.92 30.47 16.34
CA GLN A 311 11.84 31.59 16.56
C GLN A 311 12.87 31.15 17.59
N GLY A 312 13.73 30.19 17.22
CA GLY A 312 14.69 29.62 18.14
C GLY A 312 15.69 30.66 18.63
N THR A 313 15.79 30.81 19.94
CA THR A 313 16.85 31.54 20.63
C THR A 313 17.81 30.52 21.22
N ASP A 314 19.12 30.75 21.09
CA ASP A 314 20.14 29.90 21.69
C ASP A 314 20.06 29.98 23.22
N VAL A 315 20.46 28.90 23.90
CA VAL A 315 20.37 28.78 25.36
C VAL A 315 21.66 29.27 25.99
N ASP A 316 21.58 30.34 26.79
CA ASP A 316 22.73 30.86 27.54
C ASP A 316 22.92 30.16 28.90
N SER A 317 24.15 30.20 29.44
CA SER A 317 24.55 29.62 30.73
C SER A 317 23.79 30.13 31.96
N GLY A 318 23.02 31.21 31.83
CA GLY A 318 22.15 31.79 32.86
C GLY A 318 20.71 31.25 32.92
N GLY A 319 20.34 30.32 32.03
CA GLY A 319 18.96 29.87 31.84
C GLY A 319 18.24 30.62 30.71
N PHE A 320 16.95 30.36 30.51
CA PHE A 320 16.21 31.06 29.44
C PHE A 320 15.75 32.43 29.93
N SER A 321 16.36 33.51 29.43
CA SER A 321 16.01 34.87 29.86
C SER A 321 14.65 35.36 29.35
N GLU A 322 14.03 34.68 28.37
CA GLU A 322 12.88 35.22 27.60
C GLU A 322 11.78 34.20 27.24
N VAL A 323 11.61 33.09 27.96
CA VAL A 323 10.43 32.22 27.71
C VAL A 323 9.18 32.93 28.23
N ALA A 324 8.28 33.30 27.31
CA ALA A 324 7.02 33.94 27.63
C ALA A 324 6.11 33.01 28.45
N ASP A 325 5.21 33.62 29.22
CA ASP A 325 4.13 32.92 29.92
C ASP A 325 4.57 31.85 30.93
N VAL A 326 5.76 32.02 31.52
CA VAL A 326 6.19 31.24 32.68
C VAL A 326 5.41 31.72 33.92
N PRO A 327 4.65 30.85 34.60
CA PRO A 327 3.83 31.24 35.74
C PRO A 327 4.73 31.62 36.92
N SER A 328 4.42 32.76 37.53
CA SER A 328 5.08 33.24 38.75
C SER A 328 4.88 32.32 39.94
N GLN A 329 3.81 31.50 39.92
CA GLN A 329 3.42 30.56 40.98
C GLN A 329 3.82 29.10 40.69
N GLY A 330 4.63 28.83 39.67
CA GLY A 330 5.06 27.47 39.34
C GLY A 330 6.17 26.94 40.26
N ARG A 331 6.10 25.65 40.60
CA ARG A 331 7.17 24.94 41.31
C ARG A 331 8.23 24.51 40.30
N ARG A 332 9.49 24.86 40.57
CA ARG A 332 10.63 24.40 39.75
C ARG A 332 10.89 22.92 39.99
N VAL A 333 10.87 22.12 38.93
CA VAL A 333 11.12 20.68 38.95
C VAL A 333 12.30 20.37 38.04
N ALA A 334 13.37 19.83 38.62
CA ALA A 334 14.52 19.33 37.87
C ALA A 334 14.23 17.91 37.35
N GLN A 335 14.54 17.69 36.08
CA GLN A 335 14.35 16.44 35.37
C GLN A 335 15.66 16.04 34.70
N THR A 336 16.03 14.76 34.76
CA THR A 336 17.17 14.23 34.02
C THR A 336 16.70 13.14 33.09
N PHE A 337 16.89 13.34 31.79
CA PHE A 337 16.48 12.42 30.73
C PHE A 337 17.67 11.61 30.24
N THR A 338 17.47 10.31 30.02
CA THR A 338 18.44 9.43 29.36
C THR A 338 17.76 8.79 28.15
N ILE A 339 18.23 9.16 26.96
CA ILE A 339 17.68 8.73 25.69
C ILE A 339 18.14 7.31 25.35
N GLN A 340 17.21 6.45 24.95
CA GLN A 340 17.48 5.07 24.54
C GLN A 340 17.21 4.86 23.05
N ALA A 341 16.02 5.25 22.59
CA ALA A 341 15.57 5.05 21.20
C ALA A 341 14.78 6.24 20.64
N LEU A 342 14.67 7.34 21.39
CA LEU A 342 14.13 8.59 20.86
C LEU A 342 15.17 9.26 19.96
N GLY A 343 14.79 9.53 18.71
CA GLY A 343 15.62 10.29 17.76
C GLY A 343 15.00 11.63 17.38
N GLY A 344 15.66 12.32 16.45
CA GLY A 344 15.23 13.62 15.92
C GLY A 344 15.79 14.79 16.72
N GLN A 345 15.29 15.99 16.47
CA GLN A 345 15.87 17.21 17.04
C GLN A 345 15.15 17.71 18.30
N LEU A 346 13.97 17.19 18.62
CA LEU A 346 13.12 17.73 19.71
C LEU A 346 13.44 17.05 21.04
N LEU A 347 13.68 17.85 22.08
CA LEU A 347 13.96 17.36 23.43
C LEU A 347 12.67 17.29 24.25
N PRO A 348 12.31 16.13 24.85
CA PRO A 348 11.22 16.06 25.80
C PRO A 348 11.52 16.84 27.08
N ALA A 349 10.54 17.60 27.59
CA ALA A 349 10.62 18.27 28.88
C ALA A 349 9.22 18.38 29.51
N ALA A 350 9.14 18.57 30.83
CA ALA A 350 7.88 18.96 31.44
C ALA A 350 7.43 20.35 30.97
N PRO A 351 6.18 20.75 31.24
CA PRO A 351 5.66 22.05 30.81
C PRO A 351 6.55 23.22 31.26
N GLN A 352 6.79 24.16 30.34
CA GLN A 352 7.50 25.43 30.59
C GLN A 352 8.93 25.22 31.10
N PRO A 353 9.87 24.80 30.23
CA PRO A 353 11.28 24.73 30.58
C PRO A 353 11.78 26.14 30.95
N VAL A 354 12.51 26.27 32.06
CA VAL A 354 13.06 27.53 32.61
C VAL A 354 14.58 27.59 32.61
N ALA A 355 15.25 26.44 32.69
CA ALA A 355 16.68 26.34 32.49
C ALA A 355 17.02 24.93 32.04
N ILE A 356 18.15 24.79 31.38
CA ILE A 356 18.83 23.50 31.22
C ILE A 356 20.08 23.71 32.11
N PRO A 357 20.37 22.88 33.13
CA PRO A 357 21.63 22.98 33.90
C PRO A 357 22.59 21.79 33.65
N GLY A 358 23.88 22.01 33.38
CA GLY A 358 24.84 20.90 33.13
C GLY A 358 25.89 21.11 32.01
N ASP A 359 26.20 19.99 31.32
CA ASP A 359 27.19 19.74 30.24
C ASP A 359 27.20 20.68 28.99
N GLU A 360 28.16 21.63 28.94
CA GLU A 360 28.31 22.73 27.96
C GLU A 360 27.94 22.35 26.51
N ASP A 361 28.31 21.15 26.05
CA ASP A 361 28.06 20.68 24.69
C ASP A 361 26.57 20.60 24.30
N ILE A 362 25.68 20.22 25.23
CA ILE A 362 24.23 20.14 24.95
C ILE A 362 23.58 21.52 24.98
N TYR A 363 24.11 22.46 25.78
CA TYR A 363 23.59 23.84 25.86
C TYR A 363 23.82 24.58 24.56
N ASP A 364 25.06 24.55 24.08
CA ASP A 364 25.48 25.25 22.86
C ASP A 364 24.79 24.69 21.61
N GLU A 365 24.34 23.43 21.67
CA GLU A 365 23.57 22.80 20.60
C GLU A 365 22.05 22.93 20.73
N THR A 366 21.52 23.52 21.80
CA THR A 366 20.06 23.63 22.05
C THR A 366 19.54 25.03 21.77
N ARG A 367 18.37 25.08 21.14
CA ARG A 367 17.53 26.27 20.98
C ARG A 367 16.19 26.09 21.68
N VAL A 368 15.67 27.18 22.23
CA VAL A 368 14.32 27.25 22.79
C VAL A 368 13.46 28.19 21.96
N ASP A 369 12.20 27.83 21.74
CA ASP A 369 11.21 28.78 21.26
C ASP A 369 10.69 29.62 22.45
N PRO A 370 10.93 30.93 22.49
CA PRO A 370 10.49 31.79 23.59
C PRO A 370 8.97 31.89 23.68
N THR A 371 8.24 31.67 22.58
CA THR A 371 6.77 31.78 22.53
C THR A 371 6.09 30.45 22.84
N SER A 372 6.59 29.35 22.26
CA SER A 372 5.93 28.04 22.37
C SER A 372 6.55 27.12 23.43
N GLY A 373 7.77 27.43 23.88
CA GLY A 373 8.44 26.79 25.00
C GLY A 373 8.90 25.35 24.76
N TYR A 374 9.07 24.93 23.49
CA TYR A 374 9.70 23.64 23.18
C TYR A 374 11.18 23.79 22.86
N LEU A 375 11.93 22.69 23.04
CA LEU A 375 13.38 22.64 22.94
C LEU A 375 13.79 21.86 21.68
N GLN A 376 14.76 22.40 20.92
CA GLN A 376 15.25 21.82 19.68
C GLN A 376 16.79 21.85 19.62
N LEU A 377 17.40 20.72 19.27
CA LEU A 377 18.83 20.61 18.98
C LEU A 377 19.16 21.04 17.54
N TYR A 378 20.37 21.57 17.33
CA TYR A 378 20.97 21.69 15.99
C TYR A 378 21.30 20.32 15.39
N GLY A 379 21.82 19.41 16.22
CA GLY A 379 22.07 18.02 15.91
C GLY A 379 20.83 17.12 16.04
N ASN A 380 21.05 15.81 16.11
CA ASN A 380 20.01 14.81 16.35
C ASN A 380 20.26 14.10 17.67
N LEU A 381 19.19 13.81 18.42
CA LEU A 381 19.21 12.91 19.56
C LEU A 381 19.69 11.52 19.15
N GLY A 382 20.64 10.99 19.92
CA GLY A 382 21.17 9.64 19.79
C GLY A 382 20.88 8.79 21.03
N PRO A 383 20.90 7.45 20.89
CA PRO A 383 20.95 6.56 22.05
C PRO A 383 22.12 6.89 22.97
N GLY A 384 21.88 6.99 24.28
CA GLY A 384 22.87 7.31 25.30
C GLY A 384 22.96 8.79 25.67
N THR A 385 22.36 9.71 24.90
CA THR A 385 22.32 11.13 25.24
C THR A 385 21.63 11.34 26.58
N THR A 386 22.27 12.06 27.50
CA THR A 386 21.73 12.40 28.82
C THR A 386 21.77 13.91 29.02
N TYR A 387 20.66 14.50 29.45
CA TYR A 387 20.59 15.94 29.70
C TYR A 387 19.61 16.23 30.84
N SER A 388 19.77 17.40 31.47
CA SER A 388 18.88 17.84 32.55
C SER A 388 18.13 19.10 32.17
N VAL A 389 16.86 19.19 32.54
CA VAL A 389 16.00 20.36 32.31
C VAL A 389 15.31 20.71 33.62
N VAL A 390 15.32 21.99 33.97
CA VAL A 390 14.48 22.55 35.02
C VAL A 390 13.26 23.16 34.35
N SER A 391 12.07 22.71 34.73
CA SER A 391 10.79 23.26 34.24
C SER A 391 9.97 23.85 35.38
N SER A 392 9.10 24.81 35.06
CA SER A 392 8.14 25.38 36.00
C SER A 392 6.81 24.62 35.88
N VAL A 393 6.51 23.76 36.84
CA VAL A 393 5.25 23.00 36.85
C VAL A 393 4.27 23.69 37.77
N LEU A 394 3.09 24.03 37.25
CA LEU A 394 2.05 24.71 38.01
C LEU A 394 1.50 23.79 39.11
N ASP A 395 1.45 24.31 40.34
CA ASP A 395 0.87 23.63 41.51
C ASP A 395 -0.28 24.46 42.08
N VAL A 396 -1.36 24.56 41.30
CA VAL A 396 -2.54 25.41 41.61
C VAL A 396 -3.76 24.56 41.84
N GLY A 397 -4.55 24.91 42.86
CA GLY A 397 -5.79 24.20 43.19
C GLY A 397 -7.00 24.67 42.38
N TYR A 398 -8.02 23.81 42.24
CA TYR A 398 -9.28 24.12 41.54
C TYR A 398 -9.91 25.47 41.96
N LYS A 399 -9.89 25.79 43.27
CA LYS A 399 -10.50 27.02 43.80
C LYS A 399 -9.83 28.31 43.32
N GLU A 400 -8.51 28.29 43.13
CA GLU A 400 -7.74 29.45 42.68
C GLU A 400 -7.96 29.67 41.19
N LEU A 401 -7.84 28.59 40.40
CA LEU A 401 -8.06 28.66 38.96
C LEU A 401 -9.50 29.03 38.60
N ARG A 402 -10.49 28.60 39.39
CA ARG A 402 -11.92 28.96 39.19
C ARG A 402 -12.20 30.45 39.35
N ARG A 403 -11.36 31.19 40.09
CA ARG A 403 -11.52 32.65 40.28
C ARG A 403 -11.06 33.45 39.07
N GLU A 404 -10.19 32.87 38.24
CA GLU A 404 -9.67 33.55 37.07
C GLU A 404 -10.78 33.86 36.05
N ARG A 405 -10.67 35.02 35.40
CA ARG A 405 -11.63 35.50 34.39
C ARG A 405 -10.96 35.90 33.08
N ALA A 406 -9.63 36.07 33.06
CA ALA A 406 -8.85 36.39 31.87
C ALA A 406 -8.18 35.14 31.31
N PHE A 407 -8.59 34.78 30.09
CA PHE A 407 -8.21 33.53 29.40
C PHE A 407 -7.86 33.74 27.93
N SER A 408 -7.67 34.99 27.52
CA SER A 408 -7.21 35.36 26.19
C SER A 408 -5.71 35.63 26.25
N HIS A 409 -4.97 34.94 25.40
CA HIS A 409 -3.56 35.19 25.19
C HIS A 409 -3.38 36.56 24.49
N PRO A 410 -2.33 37.34 24.80
CA PRO A 410 -2.03 38.59 24.09
C PRO A 410 -1.71 38.44 22.58
N LEU A 411 -1.59 37.22 22.08
CA LEU A 411 -1.30 36.90 20.68
C LEU A 411 -2.56 36.29 20.08
N ASP A 412 -3.06 36.84 18.98
CA ASP A 412 -4.32 36.43 18.36
C ASP A 412 -4.25 35.03 17.72
N ASP A 413 -3.05 34.58 17.32
CA ASP A 413 -2.77 33.29 16.66
C ASP A 413 -3.28 32.05 17.42
N TYR A 414 -3.44 32.13 18.75
CA TYR A 414 -3.91 31.01 19.58
C TYR A 414 -5.44 30.86 19.62
N SER A 415 -6.17 31.79 19.01
CA SER A 415 -7.64 31.81 19.00
C SER A 415 -8.21 31.67 17.59
N GLU A 416 -7.37 31.70 16.56
CA GLU A 416 -7.80 31.62 15.16
C GLU A 416 -8.45 30.27 14.80
N LEU A 417 -9.46 30.34 13.94
CA LEU A 417 -10.14 29.20 13.36
C LEU A 417 -10.26 29.40 11.84
N PRO A 418 -10.13 28.32 11.05
CA PRO A 418 -10.13 28.42 9.60
C PRO A 418 -11.53 28.76 9.05
N PRO A 419 -11.61 29.50 7.95
CA PRO A 419 -12.89 29.98 7.39
C PRO A 419 -13.79 28.85 6.87
N ASP A 420 -13.21 27.72 6.45
CA ASP A 420 -13.95 26.59 5.87
C ASP A 420 -14.60 25.67 6.92
N LEU A 421 -14.36 25.93 8.21
CA LEU A 421 -14.96 25.16 9.31
C LEU A 421 -16.37 25.69 9.62
N ASP A 422 -17.31 24.78 9.89
CA ASP A 422 -18.66 25.16 10.37
C ASP A 422 -18.62 25.62 11.84
N VAL A 423 -17.96 26.76 12.07
CA VAL A 423 -17.75 27.36 13.39
C VAL A 423 -19.08 27.64 14.08
N ALA A 424 -20.11 28.03 13.33
CA ALA A 424 -21.45 28.29 13.88
C ALA A 424 -22.04 27.02 14.52
N ARG A 425 -21.92 25.87 13.85
CA ARG A 425 -22.42 24.60 14.40
C ARG A 425 -21.59 24.11 15.57
N ILE A 426 -20.26 24.21 15.51
CA ILE A 426 -19.38 23.80 16.61
C ILE A 426 -19.60 24.70 17.83
N ARG A 427 -19.74 26.01 17.64
CA ARG A 427 -20.07 26.97 18.70
C ARG A 427 -21.40 26.64 19.37
N ARG A 428 -22.43 26.26 18.60
CA ARG A 428 -23.71 25.80 19.18
C ARG A 428 -23.53 24.56 20.06
N ILE A 429 -22.72 23.59 19.62
CA ILE A 429 -22.41 22.39 20.42
C ILE A 429 -21.70 22.81 21.71
N ALA A 430 -20.66 23.64 21.61
CA ALA A 430 -19.91 24.13 22.77
C ALA A 430 -20.83 24.85 23.77
N THR A 431 -21.63 25.80 23.29
CA THR A 431 -22.55 26.59 24.12
C THR A 431 -23.56 25.70 24.84
N ASN A 432 -24.16 24.73 24.13
CA ASN A 432 -25.10 23.76 24.71
C ASN A 432 -24.45 22.83 25.74
N TRP A 433 -23.19 22.48 25.56
CA TRP A 433 -22.46 21.64 26.53
C TRP A 433 -22.06 22.40 27.79
N THR A 434 -22.05 23.73 27.73
CA THR A 434 -21.60 24.63 28.80
C THR A 434 -22.71 25.52 29.36
N GLU A 435 -23.98 25.22 29.08
CA GLU A 435 -25.12 26.07 29.46
C GLU A 435 -25.22 26.25 30.99
N ASP A 436 -25.00 25.18 31.75
CA ASP A 436 -25.07 25.17 33.21
C ASP A 436 -23.76 25.61 33.91
N ALA A 437 -22.78 26.12 33.16
CA ALA A 437 -21.44 26.43 33.68
C ALA A 437 -21.21 27.94 33.90
N ASP A 438 -21.06 28.31 35.18
CA ASP A 438 -20.97 29.71 35.63
C ASP A 438 -19.61 30.39 35.39
N THR A 439 -18.52 29.62 35.42
CA THR A 439 -17.14 30.18 35.33
C THR A 439 -16.38 29.67 34.12
N PRO A 440 -15.34 30.38 33.65
CA PRO A 440 -14.54 29.92 32.51
C PRO A 440 -13.95 28.51 32.72
N LEU A 441 -13.45 28.22 33.93
CA LEU A 441 -12.98 26.89 34.28
C LEU A 441 -14.11 25.85 34.24
N ASP A 442 -15.30 26.16 34.78
CA ASP A 442 -16.43 25.23 34.77
C ASP A 442 -16.88 24.91 33.33
N ARG A 443 -16.82 25.87 32.40
CA ARG A 443 -17.11 25.65 30.97
C ARG A 443 -16.10 24.69 30.34
N LEU A 444 -14.81 24.92 30.57
CA LEU A 444 -13.72 24.06 30.07
C LEU A 444 -13.85 22.64 30.62
N LEU A 445 -14.13 22.48 31.92
CA LEU A 445 -14.36 21.17 32.53
C LEU A 445 -15.62 20.49 32.00
N ALA A 446 -16.69 21.23 31.71
CA ALA A 446 -17.88 20.69 31.06
C ALA A 446 -17.56 20.12 29.67
N LEU A 447 -16.77 20.83 28.85
CA LEU A 447 -16.29 20.32 27.56
C LEU A 447 -15.46 19.04 27.74
N GLN A 448 -14.52 19.03 28.69
CA GLN A 448 -13.68 17.86 28.99
C GLN A 448 -14.54 16.64 29.37
N ASN A 449 -15.48 16.83 30.29
CA ASN A 449 -16.33 15.76 30.81
C ASN A 449 -17.28 15.22 29.75
N ARG A 450 -17.81 16.08 28.86
CA ARG A 450 -18.63 15.64 27.71
C ARG A 450 -17.83 14.77 26.75
N LEU A 451 -16.59 15.16 26.44
CA LEU A 451 -15.71 14.37 25.56
C LEU A 451 -15.29 13.05 26.21
N ARG A 452 -15.07 13.02 27.52
CA ARG A 452 -14.80 11.76 28.25
C ARG A 452 -15.96 10.77 28.25
N GLY A 453 -17.17 11.19 27.90
CA GLY A 453 -18.30 10.29 27.67
C GLY A 453 -18.26 9.55 26.34
N PHE A 454 -17.27 9.81 25.47
CA PHE A 454 -17.10 9.15 24.17
C PHE A 454 -16.18 7.93 24.30
N ARG A 455 -16.02 7.15 23.21
CA ARG A 455 -15.21 5.93 23.23
C ARG A 455 -13.78 6.15 22.73
N TYR A 456 -12.80 5.60 23.42
CA TYR A 456 -11.43 5.53 22.90
C TYR A 456 -11.24 4.34 21.95
N ASN A 457 -10.72 4.58 20.75
CA ASN A 457 -10.41 3.56 19.75
C ASN A 457 -9.31 4.03 18.78
N LEU A 458 -8.24 3.25 18.68
CA LEU A 458 -7.09 3.47 17.78
C LEU A 458 -7.38 3.13 16.30
N TYR A 459 -8.48 2.41 16.00
CA TYR A 459 -8.82 1.87 14.68
C TYR A 459 -10.00 2.57 13.99
N VAL A 460 -10.25 3.83 14.32
CA VAL A 460 -11.30 4.63 13.68
C VAL A 460 -11.03 4.90 12.19
N ASP A 461 -12.11 4.94 11.38
CA ASP A 461 -12.08 5.23 9.94
C ASP A 461 -11.89 6.75 9.73
N ASP A 462 -10.63 7.18 9.78
CA ASP A 462 -10.20 8.58 9.68
C ASP A 462 -10.29 9.12 8.25
N LYS A 463 -11.51 9.23 7.73
CA LYS A 463 -11.77 9.94 6.48
C LYS A 463 -11.53 11.43 6.71
N ALA A 464 -10.36 11.91 6.31
CA ALA A 464 -10.08 13.34 6.20
C ALA A 464 -11.19 14.01 5.39
N SER A 465 -11.94 14.88 6.03
CA SER A 465 -13.03 15.67 5.47
C SER A 465 -13.11 16.98 6.24
N SER A 466 -13.47 18.09 5.61
CA SER A 466 -13.71 19.37 6.29
C SER A 466 -14.75 19.28 7.42
N ASP A 467 -15.65 18.29 7.37
CA ASP A 467 -16.68 18.00 8.38
C ASP A 467 -16.24 16.92 9.40
N TYR A 468 -14.96 16.54 9.44
CA TYR A 468 -14.48 15.45 10.29
C TYR A 468 -14.77 15.71 11.78
N LEU A 469 -14.45 16.92 12.25
CA LEU A 469 -14.63 17.30 13.65
C LEU A 469 -16.11 17.31 14.06
N THR A 470 -16.97 17.91 13.23
CA THR A 470 -18.41 17.95 13.50
C THR A 470 -19.02 16.54 13.54
N ARG A 471 -18.56 15.64 12.67
CA ARG A 471 -18.99 14.24 12.68
C ARG A 471 -18.51 13.50 13.91
N PHE A 472 -17.28 13.72 14.36
CA PHE A 472 -16.77 13.19 15.61
C PHE A 472 -17.64 13.62 16.79
N LEU A 473 -17.96 14.91 16.90
CA LEU A 473 -18.77 15.49 17.98
C LEU A 473 -20.23 15.00 17.99
N THR A 474 -20.83 14.77 16.81
CA THR A 474 -22.28 14.55 16.69
C THR A 474 -22.69 13.12 16.37
N ARG A 475 -21.85 12.34 15.69
CA ARG A 475 -22.19 11.01 15.16
C ARG A 475 -21.23 9.93 15.63
N THR A 476 -19.94 10.06 15.33
CA THR A 476 -18.97 8.97 15.56
C THR A 476 -18.72 8.76 17.05
N ARG A 477 -18.45 9.84 17.80
CA ARG A 477 -18.18 9.83 19.25
C ARG A 477 -17.20 8.74 19.69
N GLU A 478 -16.21 8.51 18.84
CA GLU A 478 -15.19 7.50 19.03
C GLU A 478 -13.91 7.97 18.34
N GLY A 479 -12.78 7.82 19.01
CA GLY A 479 -11.49 8.30 18.50
C GLY A 479 -10.29 8.01 19.39
N TYR A 480 -9.13 8.57 19.08
CA TYR A 480 -7.92 8.51 19.91
C TYR A 480 -7.45 9.92 20.31
N CYS A 481 -6.37 10.01 21.11
CA CYS A 481 -5.93 11.23 21.80
C CYS A 481 -5.90 12.49 20.92
N GLN A 482 -5.40 12.39 19.68
CA GLN A 482 -5.38 13.50 18.72
C GLN A 482 -6.77 14.13 18.48
N GLN A 483 -7.79 13.29 18.33
CA GLN A 483 -9.13 13.71 17.95
C GLN A 483 -9.85 14.33 19.14
N PHE A 484 -9.62 13.78 20.33
CA PHE A 484 -10.07 14.35 21.59
C PHE A 484 -9.43 15.71 21.88
N ALA A 485 -8.10 15.81 21.75
CA ALA A 485 -7.37 17.06 21.96
C ALA A 485 -7.78 18.14 20.95
N THR A 486 -7.89 17.78 19.68
CA THR A 486 -8.37 18.69 18.61
C THR A 486 -9.79 19.16 18.89
N ALA A 487 -10.70 18.24 19.21
CA ALA A 487 -12.09 18.58 19.46
C ALA A 487 -12.24 19.53 20.64
N TYR A 488 -11.53 19.27 21.74
CA TYR A 488 -11.52 20.13 22.90
C TYR A 488 -10.98 21.52 22.57
N ALA A 489 -9.80 21.60 21.95
CA ALA A 489 -9.16 22.87 21.60
C ALA A 489 -10.07 23.73 20.70
N VAL A 490 -10.65 23.14 19.66
CA VAL A 490 -11.54 23.88 18.75
C VAL A 490 -12.84 24.30 19.44
N LEU A 491 -13.48 23.42 20.24
CA LEU A 491 -14.66 23.80 21.02
C LEU A 491 -14.37 24.99 21.95
N ALA A 492 -13.25 24.96 22.66
CA ALA A 492 -12.82 26.05 23.53
C ALA A 492 -12.53 27.34 22.73
N ARG A 493 -11.85 27.28 21.58
CA ARG A 493 -11.68 28.45 20.69
C ARG A 493 -13.00 29.06 20.26
N THR A 494 -14.02 28.24 19.95
CA THR A 494 -15.34 28.78 19.56
C THR A 494 -16.02 29.59 20.67
N LEU A 495 -15.64 29.37 21.92
CA LEU A 495 -16.09 30.11 23.12
C LEU A 495 -15.17 31.28 23.50
N GLY A 496 -14.10 31.54 22.73
CA GLY A 496 -13.17 32.65 22.93
C GLY A 496 -11.94 32.35 23.79
N PHE A 497 -11.68 31.08 24.11
CA PHE A 497 -10.47 30.66 24.83
C PHE A 497 -9.28 30.54 23.88
N SER A 498 -8.11 31.04 24.29
CA SER A 498 -6.86 30.78 23.57
C SER A 498 -6.37 29.38 23.90
N THR A 499 -6.19 28.55 22.88
CA THR A 499 -5.81 27.13 23.06
C THR A 499 -4.63 26.73 22.18
N ARG A 500 -3.96 25.67 22.56
CA ARG A 500 -2.98 24.96 21.72
C ARG A 500 -3.05 23.46 21.99
N VAL A 501 -2.49 22.65 21.11
CA VAL A 501 -2.38 21.19 21.28
C VAL A 501 -0.92 20.84 21.47
N SER A 502 -0.58 20.24 22.60
CA SER A 502 0.76 19.73 22.86
C SER A 502 0.86 18.25 22.50
N VAL A 503 2.04 17.89 22.01
CA VAL A 503 2.42 16.56 21.55
C VAL A 503 3.64 16.13 22.34
N GLY A 504 3.61 14.90 22.87
CA GLY A 504 4.69 14.38 23.69
C GLY A 504 4.39 12.99 24.20
N PHE A 505 4.67 12.77 25.48
CA PHE A 505 4.45 11.50 26.16
C PHE A 505 3.76 11.70 27.51
N LEU A 506 3.00 10.68 27.92
CA LEU A 506 2.53 10.52 29.29
C LEU A 506 3.72 10.30 30.26
N PRO A 507 3.52 10.41 31.58
CA PRO A 507 4.60 10.26 32.56
C PRO A 507 5.41 8.96 32.46
N GLY A 508 4.80 7.90 31.94
CA GLY A 508 5.39 6.56 31.88
C GLY A 508 5.28 5.81 33.22
N ALA A 509 5.78 4.58 33.25
CA ALA A 509 5.72 3.74 34.44
C ALA A 509 6.90 4.03 35.38
N PRO A 510 6.67 4.23 36.69
CA PRO A 510 7.75 4.36 37.66
C PRO A 510 8.54 3.05 37.77
N SER A 511 9.85 3.16 37.97
CA SER A 511 10.73 2.02 38.16
C SER A 511 10.43 1.32 39.49
N PRO A 512 10.36 -0.01 39.54
CA PRO A 512 10.14 -0.74 40.78
C PRO A 512 11.20 -0.47 41.85
N SER A 513 12.42 -0.09 41.45
CA SER A 513 13.55 0.17 42.35
C SER A 513 13.74 1.63 42.73
N ASP A 514 13.17 2.57 41.95
CA ASP A 514 13.31 4.01 42.16
C ASP A 514 12.00 4.71 41.73
N PRO A 515 11.12 5.12 42.67
CA PRO A 515 9.85 5.76 42.33
C PRO A 515 10.02 7.16 41.71
N SER A 516 11.24 7.73 41.73
CA SER A 516 11.56 8.98 41.04
C SER A 516 12.01 8.78 39.59
N GLN A 517 12.22 7.54 39.15
CA GLN A 517 12.63 7.21 37.79
C GLN A 517 11.46 6.62 37.02
N PHE A 518 11.09 7.23 35.90
CA PHE A 518 10.03 6.79 35.01
C PHE A 518 10.62 6.24 33.71
N THR A 519 10.05 5.14 33.22
CA THR A 519 10.37 4.57 31.90
C THR A 519 9.24 4.92 30.94
N VAL A 520 9.60 5.60 29.84
CA VAL A 520 8.64 6.06 28.83
C VAL A 520 8.77 5.22 27.57
N LEU A 521 7.66 4.62 27.17
CA LEU A 521 7.52 3.71 26.04
C LEU A 521 6.94 4.44 24.82
N GLY A 522 7.12 3.87 23.63
CA GLY A 522 6.48 4.39 22.41
C GLY A 522 4.94 4.41 22.46
N THR A 523 4.34 3.56 23.30
CA THR A 523 2.89 3.50 23.57
C THR A 523 2.39 4.65 24.43
N ASP A 524 3.30 5.38 25.09
CA ASP A 524 2.97 6.49 25.98
C ASP A 524 2.85 7.82 25.20
N ALA A 525 3.05 7.77 23.88
CA ALA A 525 2.85 8.90 22.98
C ALA A 525 1.44 9.47 23.14
N HIS A 526 1.34 10.78 23.37
CA HIS A 526 0.06 11.40 23.70
C HIS A 526 -0.05 12.82 23.20
N ALA A 527 -1.29 13.24 22.98
CA ALA A 527 -1.65 14.59 22.58
C ALA A 527 -2.71 15.13 23.55
N TRP A 528 -2.50 16.34 24.05
CA TRP A 528 -3.39 16.99 24.99
C TRP A 528 -3.57 18.47 24.65
N PRO A 529 -4.75 19.05 24.88
CA PRO A 529 -4.97 20.48 24.74
C PRO A 529 -4.46 21.26 25.95
N GLU A 530 -4.06 22.51 25.71
CA GLU A 530 -3.73 23.48 26.75
C GLU A 530 -4.52 24.77 26.51
N VAL A 531 -4.95 25.42 27.59
CA VAL A 531 -5.69 26.68 27.57
C VAL A 531 -4.94 27.73 28.37
N TYR A 532 -4.87 28.94 27.83
CA TYR A 532 -4.18 30.04 28.49
C TYR A 532 -5.02 30.71 29.57
N PHE A 533 -4.41 31.01 30.71
CA PHE A 533 -4.95 31.81 31.80
C PHE A 533 -3.93 32.89 32.17
N ARG A 534 -4.32 34.17 32.21
CA ARG A 534 -3.38 35.30 32.30
C ARG A 534 -2.39 35.20 33.46
N ASP A 535 -2.85 34.80 34.63
CA ASP A 535 -2.02 34.74 35.84
C ASP A 535 -1.32 33.38 36.06
N PHE A 536 -1.70 32.38 35.25
CA PHE A 536 -1.29 30.98 35.44
C PHE A 536 -0.59 30.37 34.22
N GLY A 537 -0.53 31.09 33.09
CA GLY A 537 0.03 30.63 31.83
C GLY A 537 -0.80 29.52 31.18
N TRP A 538 -0.11 28.58 30.53
CA TRP A 538 -0.73 27.47 29.79
C TRP A 538 -1.08 26.30 30.70
N ILE A 539 -2.36 25.94 30.73
CA ILE A 539 -2.91 24.89 31.60
C ILE A 539 -3.39 23.72 30.76
N ALA A 540 -2.89 22.52 31.06
CA ALA A 540 -3.25 21.30 30.36
C ALA A 540 -4.64 20.77 30.75
N PHE A 541 -5.37 20.21 29.79
CA PHE A 541 -6.62 19.50 30.01
C PHE A 541 -6.52 18.10 29.42
N GLU A 542 -7.30 17.16 29.94
CA GLU A 542 -7.27 15.77 29.49
C GLU A 542 -8.67 15.31 29.06
N PRO A 543 -9.10 15.62 27.82
CA PRO A 543 -10.40 15.20 27.29
C PRO A 543 -10.43 13.73 26.85
N THR A 544 -9.29 13.03 26.81
CA THR A 544 -9.23 11.65 26.33
C THR A 544 -9.74 10.69 27.42
N PRO A 545 -10.76 9.87 27.16
CA PRO A 545 -11.19 8.84 28.09
C PRO A 545 -10.25 7.64 27.98
N ARG A 546 -9.37 7.43 28.95
CA ARG A 546 -8.53 6.22 29.03
C ARG A 546 -8.91 5.39 30.25
N ASP A 547 -9.11 4.10 30.03
CA ASP A 547 -9.48 3.12 31.07
C ASP A 547 -8.27 2.55 31.82
N ASP A 548 -7.04 2.87 31.39
CA ASP A 548 -5.78 2.40 31.99
C ASP A 548 -5.31 3.23 33.19
N GLY A 549 -5.94 4.38 33.44
CA GLY A 549 -5.58 5.28 34.54
C GLY A 549 -4.23 5.98 34.39
N GLU A 550 -3.57 5.89 33.23
CA GLU A 550 -2.26 6.50 32.99
C GLU A 550 -2.35 7.98 32.57
N ALA A 551 -3.45 8.36 31.89
CA ALA A 551 -3.78 9.76 31.63
C ALA A 551 -4.64 10.31 32.77
N LEU A 552 -3.99 10.75 33.85
CA LEU A 552 -4.69 11.35 34.97
C LEU A 552 -5.02 12.82 34.68
N PRO A 553 -6.29 13.24 34.79
CA PRO A 553 -6.63 14.66 34.83
C PRO A 553 -5.76 15.38 35.88
N PRO A 554 -5.19 16.56 35.57
CA PRO A 554 -4.47 17.35 36.56
C PRO A 554 -5.35 17.67 37.78
N ALA A 555 -4.75 17.77 38.97
CA ALA A 555 -5.46 17.90 40.24
C ALA A 555 -6.45 19.09 40.30
N TYR A 556 -6.22 20.16 39.52
CA TYR A 556 -7.12 21.31 39.41
C TYR A 556 -8.40 21.05 38.60
N SER A 557 -8.57 19.89 37.96
CA SER A 557 -9.76 19.56 37.18
C SER A 557 -10.82 18.77 37.95
N ALA A 558 -10.55 18.44 39.22
CA ALA A 558 -11.50 17.82 40.13
C ALA A 558 -12.03 18.86 41.14
N PRO A 559 -13.36 19.12 41.22
CA PRO A 559 -13.92 19.88 42.33
C PRO A 559 -13.67 19.13 43.64
N PRO A 560 -13.41 19.82 44.76
CA PRO A 560 -13.37 19.16 46.07
C PRO A 560 -14.73 18.52 46.35
N ALA A 561 -14.72 17.26 46.83
CA ALA A 561 -15.94 16.57 47.23
C ALA A 561 -16.73 17.44 48.24
N PRO A 562 -18.07 17.53 48.13
CA PRO A 562 -18.85 18.31 49.07
C PRO A 562 -18.65 17.77 50.49
N ALA A 563 -18.23 18.65 51.40
CA ALA A 563 -18.17 18.37 52.82
C ALA A 563 -19.60 18.24 53.35
N GLY A 564 -20.11 17.01 53.42
CA GLY A 564 -21.46 16.70 53.87
C GLY A 564 -21.50 15.42 54.68
N GLY A 565 -21.35 15.56 56.00
CA GLY A 565 -21.86 14.61 57.00
C GLY A 565 -20.92 13.50 57.46
N ILE A 566 -20.02 13.81 58.42
CA ILE A 566 -19.61 12.81 59.41
C ILE A 566 -19.65 13.45 60.80
N ALA A 567 -20.76 13.23 61.50
CA ALA A 567 -20.80 13.33 62.95
C ALA A 567 -20.26 12.01 63.52
N GLY A 568 -19.31 12.12 64.46
CA GLY A 568 -18.62 11.01 65.12
C GLY A 568 -17.36 10.59 64.34
N LEU A 569 -16.13 10.74 64.84
CA LEU A 569 -15.66 10.53 66.19
C LEU A 569 -14.52 11.50 66.52
N THR A 570 -14.61 12.06 67.72
CA THR A 570 -13.54 12.77 68.42
C THR A 570 -12.35 11.85 68.68
N GLY A 571 -11.12 12.33 68.41
CA GLY A 571 -9.90 11.78 69.03
C GLY A 571 -8.59 12.05 68.29
N GLY A 572 -7.90 13.16 68.65
CA GLY A 572 -6.42 13.27 68.80
C GLY A 572 -5.47 13.08 67.59
N PRO A 573 -4.33 13.80 67.53
CA PRO A 573 -3.48 13.87 66.35
C PRO A 573 -2.41 12.76 66.27
N GLY A 574 -2.15 12.29 65.05
CA GLY A 574 -0.96 11.53 64.69
C GLY A 574 -1.20 10.06 64.38
N GLN A 575 -1.47 9.74 63.11
CA GLN A 575 -0.96 8.55 62.41
C GLN A 575 -1.43 8.54 60.94
N THR A 576 -0.47 8.36 60.04
CA THR A 576 -0.63 8.13 58.60
C THR A 576 -1.34 6.79 58.33
N PRO A 577 -2.28 6.69 57.38
CA PRO A 577 -2.73 5.40 56.87
C PRO A 577 -1.95 5.00 55.63
N ARG A 578 -1.25 3.86 55.76
CA ARG A 578 -0.74 3.02 54.68
C ARG A 578 -1.88 2.60 53.74
N ASN A 579 -1.68 2.75 52.44
CA ASN A 579 -2.47 2.07 51.42
C ASN A 579 -1.98 0.62 51.30
N SER A 580 -2.90 -0.34 51.43
CA SER A 580 -2.70 -1.74 51.07
C SER A 580 -4.02 -2.36 50.62
N ALA A 581 -3.90 -3.24 49.62
CA ALA A 581 -4.90 -4.11 48.99
C ALA A 581 -5.59 -3.46 47.76
N LEU A 582 -5.49 -3.99 46.53
CA LEU A 582 -5.49 -5.41 46.14
C LEU A 582 -4.58 -5.69 44.93
N ALA A 583 -3.51 -6.45 45.17
CA ALA A 583 -3.00 -7.40 44.19
C ALA A 583 -3.76 -8.72 44.40
N ARG A 584 -4.35 -9.30 43.35
CA ARG A 584 -4.73 -10.72 43.34
C ARG A 584 -4.51 -11.30 41.95
N GLY A 585 -3.92 -12.49 41.96
CA GLY A 585 -3.21 -13.09 40.84
C GLY A 585 -4.09 -13.63 39.72
N VAL A 586 -3.44 -13.73 38.56
CA VAL A 586 -3.91 -14.42 37.36
C VAL A 586 -3.58 -15.91 37.49
N ALA A 587 -4.57 -16.78 37.32
CA ALA A 587 -4.38 -18.15 36.85
C ALA A 587 -5.62 -18.62 36.04
N PRO A 588 -5.48 -19.56 35.09
CA PRO A 588 -6.34 -19.65 33.91
C PRO A 588 -7.41 -20.76 33.99
N GLY A 589 -8.57 -20.55 33.33
CA GLY A 589 -9.39 -21.65 32.79
C GLY A 589 -10.92 -21.60 32.97
N ARG A 590 -11.62 -21.48 31.82
CA ARG A 590 -12.75 -22.33 31.34
C ARG A 590 -14.22 -22.05 31.76
N ARG A 591 -14.96 -21.52 30.75
CA ARG A 591 -16.35 -21.77 30.26
C ARG A 591 -17.59 -21.83 31.18
N ALA A 592 -18.64 -21.17 30.65
CA ALA A 592 -20.11 -21.38 30.71
C ALA A 592 -20.81 -20.16 31.36
N GLY A 593 -21.90 -19.56 30.89
CA GLY A 593 -22.89 -19.88 29.85
C GLY A 593 -24.21 -19.21 30.28
N ALA A 594 -24.98 -18.68 29.32
CA ALA A 594 -26.31 -18.03 29.44
C ALA A 594 -26.31 -16.59 30.01
N GLY A 595 -26.97 -15.60 29.40
CA GLY A 595 -27.81 -15.57 28.22
C GLY A 595 -28.72 -14.34 28.32
N LEU A 596 -28.54 -13.36 27.44
CA LEU A 596 -29.58 -12.40 27.07
C LEU A 596 -29.47 -12.18 25.57
N SER A 597 -30.41 -12.82 24.88
CA SER A 597 -30.65 -12.80 23.45
C SER A 597 -31.30 -11.47 23.04
N ILE A 598 -30.60 -10.72 22.18
CA ILE A 598 -31.24 -9.80 21.24
C ILE A 598 -30.92 -10.35 19.85
N SER A 599 -31.85 -11.12 19.32
CA SER A 599 -31.95 -11.43 17.91
C SER A 599 -32.99 -10.49 17.31
N ASP A 600 -32.55 -9.42 16.64
CA ASP A 600 -33.18 -9.06 15.37
C ASP A 600 -32.25 -8.31 14.41
N GLN A 601 -31.91 -9.05 13.36
CA GLN A 601 -31.59 -8.66 11.99
C GLN A 601 -31.20 -7.19 11.70
N THR A 602 -29.90 -6.92 11.73
CA THR A 602 -29.22 -6.29 10.59
C THR A 602 -27.82 -6.86 10.49
N THR A 603 -27.66 -7.85 9.61
CA THR A 603 -26.37 -8.35 9.18
C THR A 603 -25.58 -7.23 8.52
N VAL A 604 -24.64 -6.60 9.24
CA VAL A 604 -23.48 -5.95 8.63
C VAL A 604 -22.24 -6.67 9.13
N ALA A 605 -21.72 -7.54 8.25
CA ALA A 605 -20.56 -8.36 8.47
C ALA A 605 -19.32 -7.53 8.86
N GLY A 606 -18.93 -7.61 10.14
CA GLY A 606 -17.63 -7.20 10.63
C GLY A 606 -16.58 -8.26 10.30
N GLY A 607 -16.05 -8.21 9.08
CA GLY A 607 -14.72 -8.70 8.73
C GLY A 607 -13.84 -7.51 8.32
N PRO A 608 -12.53 -7.67 8.07
CA PRO A 608 -11.70 -6.61 7.48
C PRO A 608 -12.44 -6.07 6.25
N GLY A 609 -12.89 -4.83 6.32
CA GLY A 609 -13.89 -4.29 5.40
C GLY A 609 -13.39 -4.34 3.97
N ARG A 610 -13.83 -5.36 3.21
CA ARG A 610 -13.49 -5.47 1.79
C ARG A 610 -14.09 -4.27 1.08
N PHE A 611 -13.25 -3.34 0.62
CA PHE A 611 -13.71 -2.17 -0.13
C PHE A 611 -14.61 -2.61 -1.29
N ARG A 612 -15.65 -1.85 -1.61
CA ARG A 612 -16.64 -2.23 -2.64
C ARG A 612 -16.01 -2.61 -3.99
N TRP A 613 -14.95 -1.92 -4.40
CA TRP A 613 -14.19 -2.22 -5.63
C TRP A 613 -13.57 -3.63 -5.60
N GLN A 614 -13.19 -4.16 -4.44
CA GLN A 614 -12.65 -5.52 -4.31
C GLN A 614 -13.71 -6.57 -4.64
N GLN A 615 -14.97 -6.33 -4.24
CA GLN A 615 -16.08 -7.22 -4.57
C GLN A 615 -16.38 -7.19 -6.07
N THR A 616 -16.42 -6.00 -6.67
CA THR A 616 -16.57 -5.83 -8.13
C THR A 616 -15.45 -6.53 -8.88
N PHE A 617 -14.19 -6.33 -8.46
CA PHE A 617 -13.04 -6.99 -9.06
C PHE A 617 -13.10 -8.51 -8.90
N THR A 618 -13.50 -9.03 -7.73
CA THR A 618 -13.63 -10.48 -7.52
C THR A 618 -14.67 -11.09 -8.45
N ARG A 619 -15.81 -10.42 -8.67
CA ARG A 619 -16.81 -10.86 -9.66
C ARG A 619 -16.24 -10.87 -11.08
N LEU A 620 -15.53 -9.82 -11.47
CA LEU A 620 -14.87 -9.75 -12.77
C LEU A 620 -13.84 -10.87 -12.93
N ALA A 621 -13.00 -11.10 -11.91
CA ALA A 621 -11.99 -12.16 -11.92
C ALA A 621 -12.63 -13.55 -12.05
N ILE A 622 -13.75 -13.81 -11.39
CA ILE A 622 -14.51 -15.06 -11.53
C ILE A 622 -15.05 -15.21 -12.95
N VAL A 623 -15.63 -14.16 -13.54
CA VAL A 623 -16.14 -14.20 -14.92
C VAL A 623 -15.01 -14.47 -15.91
N VAL A 624 -13.88 -13.77 -15.77
CA VAL A 624 -12.70 -13.98 -16.63
C VAL A 624 -12.18 -15.41 -16.46
N LEU A 625 -12.11 -15.93 -15.23
CA LEU A 625 -11.69 -17.29 -14.95
C LEU A 625 -12.63 -18.31 -15.61
N ILE A 626 -13.96 -18.13 -15.49
CA ILE A 626 -14.95 -18.99 -16.14
C ILE A 626 -14.78 -18.97 -17.66
N VAL A 627 -14.61 -17.80 -18.27
CA VAL A 627 -14.43 -17.68 -19.72
C VAL A 627 -13.14 -18.36 -20.18
N VAL A 628 -12.03 -18.19 -19.45
CA VAL A 628 -10.76 -18.85 -19.75
C VAL A 628 -10.89 -20.36 -19.58
N THR A 629 -11.48 -20.84 -18.49
CA THR A 629 -11.73 -22.27 -18.26
C THR A 629 -12.61 -22.86 -19.35
N LEU A 630 -13.70 -22.16 -19.72
CA LEU A 630 -14.60 -22.58 -20.78
C LEU A 630 -13.87 -22.61 -22.12
N PHE A 631 -12.98 -21.66 -22.42
CA PHE A 631 -12.14 -21.71 -23.61
C PHE A 631 -11.17 -22.91 -23.60
N LEU A 632 -10.45 -23.14 -22.49
CA LEU A 632 -9.49 -24.23 -22.36
C LEU A 632 -10.15 -25.61 -22.42
N VAL A 633 -11.43 -25.74 -22.05
CA VAL A 633 -12.19 -26.99 -22.12
C VAL A 633 -12.94 -27.12 -23.46
N ALA A 634 -13.61 -26.08 -23.93
CA ALA A 634 -14.44 -26.11 -25.13
C ALA A 634 -13.62 -26.29 -26.40
N VAL A 635 -12.47 -25.63 -26.55
CA VAL A 635 -11.64 -25.76 -27.77
C VAL A 635 -11.18 -27.21 -28.02
N PRO A 636 -10.54 -27.92 -27.07
CA PRO A 636 -10.15 -29.30 -27.29
C PRO A 636 -11.36 -30.24 -27.43
N LEU A 637 -12.45 -30.01 -26.69
CA LEU A 637 -13.68 -30.80 -26.83
C LEU A 637 -14.33 -30.63 -28.21
N LEU A 638 -14.39 -29.41 -28.74
CA LEU A 638 -14.95 -29.13 -30.05
C LEU A 638 -14.12 -29.77 -31.17
N LYS A 639 -12.79 -29.74 -31.04
CA LYS A 639 -11.90 -30.46 -31.97
C LYS A 639 -12.15 -31.97 -31.95
N GLU A 640 -12.20 -32.57 -30.76
CA GLU A 640 -12.44 -34.01 -30.62
C GLU A 640 -13.86 -34.40 -31.07
N ALA A 641 -14.86 -33.58 -30.77
CA ALA A 641 -16.24 -33.76 -31.24
C ALA A 641 -16.33 -33.67 -32.76
N ARG A 642 -15.53 -32.81 -33.42
CA ARG A 642 -15.47 -32.71 -34.88
C ARG A 642 -14.90 -33.98 -35.51
N VAL A 643 -13.80 -34.49 -34.97
CA VAL A 643 -13.21 -35.78 -35.40
C VAL A 643 -14.24 -36.91 -35.23
N ARG A 644 -14.87 -37.02 -34.05
CA ARG A 644 -15.91 -38.02 -33.80
C ARG A 644 -17.12 -37.88 -34.72
N ARG A 645 -17.56 -36.65 -35.01
CA ARG A 645 -18.68 -36.38 -35.92
C ARG A 645 -18.35 -36.86 -37.33
N ARG A 646 -17.14 -36.58 -37.85
CA ARG A 646 -16.69 -37.06 -39.18
C ARG A 646 -16.76 -38.58 -39.30
N TYR A 647 -16.27 -39.32 -38.29
CA TYR A 647 -16.37 -40.78 -38.28
C TYR A 647 -17.80 -41.30 -38.11
N ARG A 648 -18.71 -40.54 -37.47
CA ARG A 648 -20.14 -40.92 -37.32
C ARG A 648 -20.97 -40.65 -38.56
N THR A 649 -20.58 -39.67 -39.37
CA THR A 649 -21.27 -39.31 -40.62
C THR A 649 -20.79 -40.12 -41.82
N ALA A 650 -19.68 -40.85 -41.70
CA ALA A 650 -19.19 -41.75 -42.73
C ALA A 650 -20.10 -42.99 -42.81
N SER A 651 -20.85 -43.09 -43.90
CA SER A 651 -21.80 -44.15 -44.25
C SER A 651 -21.15 -45.30 -45.02
N GLY A 652 -20.03 -45.05 -45.69
CA GLY A 652 -19.32 -46.02 -46.54
C GLY A 652 -17.81 -46.12 -46.27
N PRO A 653 -17.14 -47.14 -46.84
CA PRO A 653 -15.69 -47.36 -46.67
C PRO A 653 -14.84 -46.21 -47.23
N ASP A 654 -15.25 -45.59 -48.35
CA ASP A 654 -14.57 -44.44 -48.94
C ASP A 654 -14.61 -43.21 -48.02
N GLU A 655 -15.80 -42.88 -47.49
CA GLU A 655 -15.98 -41.77 -46.55
C GLU A 655 -15.18 -41.98 -45.25
N LEU A 656 -15.01 -43.24 -44.82
CA LEU A 656 -14.25 -43.60 -43.64
C LEU A 656 -12.73 -43.47 -43.86
N ALA A 657 -12.24 -43.83 -45.06
CA ALA A 657 -10.87 -43.59 -45.49
C ALA A 657 -10.56 -42.09 -45.60
N SER A 658 -11.45 -41.30 -46.22
CA SER A 658 -11.32 -39.83 -46.31
C SER A 658 -11.39 -39.16 -44.93
N ALA A 659 -12.22 -39.64 -44.00
CA ALA A 659 -12.23 -39.17 -42.62
C ALA A 659 -10.91 -39.46 -41.87
N ALA A 660 -10.30 -40.63 -42.10
CA ALA A 660 -9.03 -41.03 -41.49
C ALA A 660 -7.85 -40.17 -41.98
N PHE A 661 -7.78 -39.89 -43.28
CA PHE A 661 -6.76 -38.98 -43.82
C PHE A 661 -6.97 -37.53 -43.39
N ALA A 662 -8.22 -37.06 -43.29
CA ALA A 662 -8.53 -35.74 -42.76
C ALA A 662 -8.11 -35.56 -41.28
N GLU A 663 -8.24 -36.60 -40.44
CA GLU A 663 -7.69 -36.59 -39.07
C GLU A 663 -6.17 -36.45 -39.08
N PHE A 664 -5.48 -37.21 -39.94
CA PHE A 664 -4.02 -37.12 -40.09
C PHE A 664 -3.58 -35.74 -40.57
N GLU A 665 -4.24 -35.16 -41.59
CA GLU A 665 -3.92 -33.85 -42.13
C GLU A 665 -4.13 -32.73 -41.10
N GLU A 666 -5.21 -32.79 -40.31
CA GLU A 666 -5.50 -31.81 -39.25
C GLU A 666 -4.42 -31.84 -38.15
N GLU A 667 -4.03 -33.04 -37.70
CA GLU A 667 -2.97 -33.21 -36.70
C GLU A 667 -1.60 -32.81 -37.24
N ALA A 668 -1.27 -33.23 -38.47
CA ALA A 668 0.01 -32.93 -39.11
C ALA A 668 0.16 -31.44 -39.44
N THR A 669 -0.94 -30.75 -39.79
CA THR A 669 -0.92 -29.30 -40.04
C THR A 669 -0.54 -28.51 -38.79
N GLU A 670 -1.08 -28.90 -37.62
CA GLU A 670 -0.82 -28.17 -36.37
C GLU A 670 0.49 -28.60 -35.69
N LEU A 671 0.86 -29.88 -35.78
CA LEU A 671 2.05 -30.43 -35.10
C LEU A 671 3.30 -30.43 -35.98
N ALA A 672 3.18 -30.52 -37.31
CA ALA A 672 4.30 -30.64 -38.25
C ALA A 672 4.36 -29.46 -39.23
N THR A 673 3.63 -29.55 -40.34
CA THR A 673 3.60 -28.56 -41.43
C THR A 673 2.24 -28.59 -42.14
N PRO A 674 1.73 -27.43 -42.60
CA PRO A 674 0.54 -27.40 -43.44
C PRO A 674 0.81 -28.06 -44.80
N ARG A 675 -0.23 -28.65 -45.40
CA ARG A 675 -0.22 -29.12 -46.80
C ARG A 675 -0.23 -27.92 -47.77
N LEU A 676 0.58 -27.98 -48.82
CA LEU A 676 0.58 -26.96 -49.88
C LEU A 676 -0.58 -27.21 -50.86
N HIS A 677 -1.12 -26.17 -51.49
CA HIS A 677 -2.28 -26.31 -52.39
C HIS A 677 -2.04 -27.23 -53.60
N ALA A 678 -0.81 -27.35 -54.10
CA ALA A 678 -0.46 -28.19 -55.26
C ALA A 678 0.15 -29.56 -54.87
N GLU A 679 0.12 -29.93 -53.60
CA GLU A 679 0.80 -31.13 -53.10
C GLU A 679 -0.15 -32.33 -53.01
N SER A 680 0.24 -33.47 -53.60
CA SER A 680 -0.52 -34.73 -53.49
C SER A 680 -0.48 -35.28 -52.06
N ALA A 681 -1.45 -36.15 -51.73
CA ALA A 681 -1.55 -36.71 -50.39
C ALA A 681 -0.30 -37.54 -50.00
N PRO A 682 0.28 -38.38 -50.89
CA PRO A 682 1.53 -39.09 -50.62
C PRO A 682 2.74 -38.15 -50.50
N ALA A 683 2.82 -37.11 -51.32
CA ALA A 683 3.90 -36.13 -51.22
C ALA A 683 3.88 -35.40 -49.86
N TYR A 684 2.69 -35.00 -49.42
CA TYR A 684 2.48 -34.43 -48.10
C TYR A 684 2.86 -35.39 -46.97
N ALA A 685 2.42 -36.65 -47.06
CA ALA A 685 2.71 -37.68 -46.07
C ALA A 685 4.23 -37.95 -45.93
N ARG A 686 4.98 -38.03 -47.04
CA ARG A 686 6.45 -38.17 -47.01
C ARG A 686 7.13 -36.96 -46.36
N ARG A 687 6.68 -35.75 -46.69
CA ARG A 687 7.24 -34.52 -46.11
C ARG A 687 7.00 -34.44 -44.60
N VAL A 688 5.81 -34.85 -44.14
CA VAL A 688 5.49 -34.92 -42.70
C VAL A 688 6.34 -35.98 -42.00
N ALA A 689 6.50 -37.17 -42.61
CA ALA A 689 7.31 -38.25 -42.07
C ALA A 689 8.78 -37.84 -41.91
N ALA A 690 9.36 -37.21 -42.94
CA ALA A 690 10.74 -36.71 -42.93
C ALA A 690 11.00 -35.66 -41.84
N ARG A 691 10.02 -34.80 -41.52
CA ARG A 691 10.18 -33.72 -40.53
C ARG A 691 9.95 -34.13 -39.07
N ARG A 692 9.24 -35.22 -38.80
CA ARG A 692 8.78 -35.58 -37.43
C ARG A 692 9.13 -37.00 -36.99
N SER A 693 10.01 -37.69 -37.73
CA SER A 693 10.44 -39.07 -37.44
C SER A 693 9.25 -40.03 -37.28
N VAL A 694 8.23 -39.84 -38.11
CA VAL A 694 7.07 -40.73 -38.18
C VAL A 694 7.34 -41.77 -39.27
N SER A 695 6.79 -42.99 -39.14
CA SER A 695 6.93 -44.05 -40.14
C SER A 695 6.41 -43.57 -41.50
N GLU A 696 7.34 -43.36 -42.44
CA GLU A 696 7.02 -43.01 -43.83
C GLU A 696 6.13 -44.07 -44.50
N PRO A 697 6.38 -45.39 -44.36
CA PRO A 697 5.51 -46.41 -44.92
C PRO A 697 4.05 -46.29 -44.45
N ASP A 698 3.84 -46.07 -43.14
CA ASP A 698 2.49 -45.96 -42.56
C ASP A 698 1.77 -44.71 -43.07
N ALA A 699 2.48 -43.57 -43.17
CA ALA A 699 1.92 -42.30 -43.62
C ALA A 699 1.57 -42.32 -45.11
N VAL A 700 2.46 -42.89 -45.95
CA VAL A 700 2.24 -43.04 -47.38
C VAL A 700 1.13 -44.05 -47.66
N LYS A 701 1.04 -45.14 -46.89
CA LYS A 701 -0.04 -46.12 -47.02
C LYS A 701 -1.40 -45.49 -46.73
N LEU A 702 -1.53 -44.70 -45.67
CA LEU A 702 -2.75 -43.95 -45.36
C LEU A 702 -3.12 -42.98 -46.50
N ALA A 703 -2.14 -42.29 -47.08
CA ALA A 703 -2.37 -41.37 -48.19
C ALA A 703 -2.83 -42.06 -49.48
N ARG A 704 -2.33 -43.27 -49.77
CA ARG A 704 -2.76 -44.07 -50.92
C ARG A 704 -4.18 -44.57 -50.79
N ILE A 705 -4.56 -45.08 -49.62
CA ILE A 705 -5.94 -45.52 -49.35
C ILE A 705 -6.91 -44.34 -49.51
N TYR A 706 -6.50 -43.13 -49.13
CA TYR A 706 -7.27 -41.91 -49.38
C TYR A 706 -7.37 -41.55 -50.87
N GLU A 707 -6.28 -41.63 -51.64
CA GLU A 707 -6.34 -41.38 -53.09
C GLU A 707 -7.21 -42.41 -53.82
N GLU A 708 -7.18 -43.67 -53.38
CA GLU A 708 -8.06 -44.72 -53.90
C GLU A 708 -9.54 -44.44 -53.56
N ALA A 709 -9.85 -43.99 -52.34
CA ALA A 709 -11.21 -43.62 -51.93
C ALA A 709 -11.77 -42.42 -52.72
N GLU A 710 -10.94 -41.44 -53.04
CA GLU A 710 -11.38 -40.18 -53.64
C GLU A 710 -11.35 -40.20 -55.18
N TYR A 711 -10.43 -40.98 -55.79
CA TYR A 711 -10.17 -40.92 -57.23
C TYR A 711 -10.31 -42.26 -57.99
N ALA A 712 -10.36 -43.41 -57.30
CA ALA A 712 -10.51 -44.68 -58.00
C ALA A 712 -11.99 -45.05 -58.24
N LEU A 713 -12.30 -45.53 -59.44
CA LEU A 713 -13.64 -46.00 -59.82
C LEU A 713 -14.12 -47.22 -59.01
N SER A 714 -13.19 -48.00 -58.46
CA SER A 714 -13.46 -49.21 -57.68
C SER A 714 -13.77 -48.94 -56.20
N GLY A 715 -13.47 -47.73 -55.69
CA GLY A 715 -13.51 -47.42 -54.26
C GLY A 715 -12.56 -48.29 -53.42
N VAL A 716 -12.72 -48.20 -52.11
CA VAL A 716 -11.90 -48.87 -51.08
C VAL A 716 -12.70 -49.98 -50.41
N GLN A 717 -12.04 -51.10 -50.11
CA GLN A 717 -12.69 -52.22 -49.42
C GLN A 717 -12.87 -51.93 -47.91
N PRO A 718 -13.87 -52.52 -47.24
CA PRO A 718 -14.09 -52.31 -45.79
C PRO A 718 -12.86 -52.58 -44.92
N GLY A 719 -12.04 -53.59 -45.28
CA GLY A 719 -10.80 -53.91 -44.56
C GLY A 719 -9.72 -52.84 -44.70
N GLU A 720 -9.61 -52.20 -45.87
CA GLU A 720 -8.67 -51.10 -46.14
C GLU A 720 -9.12 -49.81 -45.43
N ALA A 721 -10.43 -49.57 -45.34
CA ALA A 721 -10.98 -48.45 -44.60
C ALA A 721 -10.72 -48.58 -43.08
N ASP A 722 -10.92 -49.77 -42.50
CA ASP A 722 -10.54 -50.03 -41.11
C ASP A 722 -9.03 -49.93 -40.89
N GLU A 723 -8.22 -50.38 -41.87
CA GLU A 723 -6.78 -50.18 -41.83
C GLU A 723 -6.41 -48.68 -41.81
N ALA A 724 -7.02 -47.86 -42.67
CA ALA A 724 -6.81 -46.41 -42.69
C ALA A 724 -7.09 -45.76 -41.32
N LYS A 725 -8.17 -46.16 -40.65
CA LYS A 725 -8.50 -45.70 -39.29
C LYS A 725 -7.47 -46.11 -38.24
N THR A 726 -6.93 -47.33 -38.33
CA THR A 726 -5.85 -47.76 -37.42
C THR A 726 -4.54 -47.01 -37.68
N LEU A 727 -4.21 -46.77 -38.95
CA LEU A 727 -3.04 -45.98 -39.36
C LEU A 727 -3.15 -44.54 -38.87
N ALA A 728 -4.30 -43.88 -39.06
CA ALA A 728 -4.54 -42.52 -38.58
C ALA A 728 -4.32 -42.39 -37.05
N ARG A 729 -4.85 -43.33 -36.25
CA ARG A 729 -4.64 -43.36 -34.79
C ARG A 729 -3.18 -43.56 -34.40
N ARG A 730 -2.47 -44.45 -35.10
CA ARG A 730 -1.04 -44.74 -34.85
C ARG A 730 -0.16 -43.55 -35.24
N LEU A 731 -0.45 -42.90 -36.35
CA LEU A 731 0.24 -41.69 -36.80
C LEU A 731 -0.02 -40.53 -35.85
N ARG A 732 -1.25 -40.36 -35.37
CA ARG A 732 -1.61 -39.38 -34.33
C ARG A 732 -0.81 -39.61 -33.05
N SER A 733 -0.78 -40.83 -32.50
CA SER A 733 -0.04 -41.09 -31.26
C SER A 733 1.46 -40.81 -31.41
N ARG A 734 2.05 -41.16 -32.55
CA ARG A 734 3.47 -40.86 -32.86
C ARG A 734 3.73 -39.36 -33.05
N LEU A 735 2.89 -38.65 -33.81
CA LEU A 735 3.01 -37.19 -33.99
C LEU A 735 2.96 -36.45 -32.65
N TRP A 736 2.10 -36.89 -31.74
CA TRP A 736 2.05 -36.36 -30.39
C TRP A 736 3.31 -36.70 -29.61
N ALA A 737 3.75 -37.97 -29.61
CA ALA A 737 4.95 -38.42 -28.90
C ALA A 737 6.22 -37.67 -29.33
N THR A 738 6.41 -37.42 -30.63
CA THR A 738 7.59 -36.73 -31.17
C THR A 738 7.49 -35.20 -31.10
N SER A 739 6.31 -34.66 -30.79
CA SER A 739 6.12 -33.21 -30.63
C SER A 739 6.54 -32.71 -29.25
N SER A 740 7.16 -31.53 -29.22
CA SER A 740 7.48 -30.85 -27.96
C SER A 740 6.22 -30.50 -27.17
N TRP A 741 6.34 -30.39 -25.85
CA TRP A 741 5.23 -30.04 -24.98
C TRP A 741 4.53 -28.72 -25.39
N TRP A 742 5.31 -27.76 -25.90
CA TRP A 742 4.79 -26.49 -26.42
C TRP A 742 3.91 -26.67 -27.67
N ASN A 743 4.32 -27.52 -28.61
CA ASN A 743 3.52 -27.76 -29.83
C ASN A 743 2.22 -28.51 -29.49
N ARG A 744 2.26 -29.41 -28.51
CA ARG A 744 1.06 -30.09 -27.98
C ARG A 744 0.09 -29.08 -27.37
N ALA A 745 0.58 -28.16 -26.54
CA ALA A 745 -0.23 -27.11 -25.93
C ALA A 745 -0.81 -26.15 -26.98
N LEU A 746 0.01 -25.72 -27.96
CA LEU A 746 -0.47 -24.90 -29.06
C LEU A 746 -1.57 -25.60 -29.87
N ARG A 747 -1.40 -26.90 -30.18
CA ARG A 747 -2.43 -27.70 -30.86
C ARG A 747 -3.73 -27.74 -30.04
N LEU A 748 -3.65 -28.01 -28.74
CA LEU A 748 -4.83 -28.11 -27.87
C LEU A 748 -5.68 -26.83 -27.85
N PHE A 749 -5.04 -25.66 -27.84
CA PHE A 749 -5.72 -24.38 -27.65
C PHE A 749 -5.78 -23.52 -28.91
N SER A 750 -5.29 -24.00 -30.06
CA SER A 750 -5.39 -23.24 -31.31
C SER A 750 -6.83 -23.24 -31.83
N VAL A 751 -7.33 -22.07 -32.24
CA VAL A 751 -8.63 -21.94 -32.92
C VAL A 751 -8.48 -22.23 -34.43
N ARG A 752 -7.26 -22.39 -34.95
CA ARG A 752 -6.99 -22.59 -36.39
C ARG A 752 -7.61 -23.88 -36.92
N GLY A 753 -7.52 -24.99 -36.18
CA GLY A 753 -8.19 -26.25 -36.55
C GLY A 753 -9.72 -26.16 -36.63
N LEU A 754 -10.33 -25.17 -35.95
CA LEU A 754 -11.79 -24.94 -36.04
C LEU A 754 -12.19 -24.11 -37.28
N ARG A 755 -11.27 -23.38 -37.92
CA ARG A 755 -11.57 -22.45 -39.03
C ARG A 755 -11.55 -23.06 -40.43
N ARG A 756 -10.93 -24.23 -40.66
CA ARG A 756 -10.92 -24.90 -41.97
C ARG A 756 -12.27 -25.57 -42.26
N ALA A 757 -13.34 -24.79 -42.28
CA ALA A 757 -14.70 -25.21 -42.59
C ALA A 757 -15.35 -24.17 -43.52
N VAL A 758 -14.65 -23.83 -44.60
CA VAL A 758 -15.22 -23.33 -45.86
C VAL A 758 -14.30 -23.81 -46.96
#